data_AF-A0A9Q1M879-F1
#
_entry.id   AF-A0A9Q1M879-F1
#
_cell.length_a   1.000
_cell.length_b   1.000
_cell.length_c   1.000
_cell.angle_alpha   90.00
_cell.angle_beta   90.00
_cell.angle_gamma   90.00
#
_symmetry.space_group_name_H-M   'P 1'
#
loop_
_entity.id
_entity.type
_entity.pdbx_description
1 polymer ?
#
loop_
_entity_poly.entity_id
_entity_poly.type
_entity_poly.pdbx_seq_one_letter_code
_entity_poly.pdbx_strand_id
1 'polypeptide(L)'
;MASKELLPNLPPPPQEIPPGVLPMKVEPEKGCGSVSERLRPNFNQMNRPRPGVKGKKIPLLTNYFRVTFQGGISQLYSYNVNIHYENGDPVTRSNLIRKVIYKLWEIYSPELGEQAFASDGQQSLFTTSPLPKNRLDFTVVLDSVTSKRSKTDGNFSGNGDLSEGDQKRQKIISRFKTFKVQIAFVSNIPFQSMLDGPHGVKSGNGEVLIALDTILQHSNAKRNCLLLRQSYFPNEIKNLMGLTGGIHGCRGFHSSFQSIQGGLFCNLDTSTTTVIQPGPLVNFLIANQNVDNPFKIDWTKAKQILKNLRIKLSHSNREHKITGLSKRPCREEMFLLKLRGSDNPNDNVQTVEVTVYEYFVRRRGIELSYSSSLPCINVGSKHKPQFIPVELCSLVSLQRYKKELSAHQRSLLVNKSSQKPIELMKHLNEELKTNDYDTDPMLRTCGISIDISFTQVGGRILSPPQLRVGNKENLAPRFSRWSFNDKKFAEPKGIEFWAVANFSTGYDVRAFCIGMAELGASKGMHIRPPAFVFEENVKHKKKPGSVQVDKMFEQIMSKFPKDPPRFLLCFLPAKFSNLYGPWKKKCLMNFGIRNQCIAKNRADETYLANVILKINAKLGGLNSMLSAEVSQTIPLVSKVPTMILAMSVTHAPSSRTDFPSVAAVVGSRQWPMISCYRASVCTQPPKTETIHSLFRPVSDREDTGIIRELLMNFYASSGNRKPEQIIIFRQGLSESQFKQIISEMEEIFKACKFLDETWSPKFTLIVAQRRHHTKLFQANSSDNIPPGTVIDTKICHPLYNNNFYMCTHVARAGTSRPVHYFVLLDEIGFSSDNVQELVHCLCYVSQRCTSAIYEVAPIRYARLASAQMLEIMKTEGPQLPKLHKNGSEWKEKAENLEVELQQCYKAQSRLSEQLVVEVAESRVSKSLVQEKETVITDLQKELNQAKCYSHPHPHKTDECSRLTELLEEKTKALELLMGEHQDLKAQLEATSLRANNAEAENKTLVDRWMLQKKQDAERLNEANAFYEDMLDKVKAASIEKLARQQVDGVVRQSEDGAEFYAVFHP
;
A
#
# COMPACT_ATOMS: atom_id res chain seq x y z
N MET A 1 -21.49 18.57 61.81
CA MET A 1 -21.14 19.94 62.26
C MET A 1 -19.75 20.22 61.70
N ALA A 2 -19.61 20.99 60.61
CA ALA A 2 -19.56 22.47 60.57
C ALA A 2 -18.25 22.98 61.22
N SER A 3 -17.36 23.80 60.63
CA SER A 3 -17.23 24.41 59.27
C SER A 3 -15.71 24.50 58.92
N LYS A 4 -15.12 25.30 58.00
CA LYS A 4 -15.51 26.38 57.06
C LYS A 4 -14.44 26.50 55.93
N GLU A 5 -14.60 27.42 54.98
CA GLU A 5 -13.64 27.74 53.89
C GLU A 5 -12.55 28.77 54.30
N LEU A 6 -11.45 28.84 53.53
CA LEU A 6 -10.76 30.09 53.13
C LEU A 6 -9.69 29.84 52.02
N LEU A 7 -9.52 30.83 51.14
CA LEU A 7 -8.62 30.85 49.95
C LEU A 7 -7.27 31.59 50.25
N PRO A 8 -6.29 31.68 49.32
CA PRO A 8 -4.86 31.65 49.67
C PRO A 8 -4.18 33.03 49.81
N ASN A 9 -3.02 33.03 50.48
CA ASN A 9 -2.06 34.14 50.45
C ASN A 9 -0.92 33.87 49.46
N LEU A 10 -0.58 34.88 48.65
CA LEU A 10 0.57 34.91 47.76
C LEU A 10 1.88 35.18 48.53
N PRO A 11 3.03 34.62 48.10
CA PRO A 11 4.35 35.05 48.58
C PRO A 11 4.82 36.35 47.90
N PRO A 12 5.70 37.15 48.53
CA PRO A 12 6.19 38.43 48.01
C PRO A 12 7.21 38.26 46.86
N PRO A 13 7.44 39.31 46.05
CA PRO A 13 8.43 39.28 44.97
C PRO A 13 9.88 39.21 45.51
N PRO A 14 10.80 38.56 44.78
CA PRO A 14 12.20 38.44 45.18
C PRO A 14 12.98 39.75 45.03
N GLN A 15 13.99 39.94 45.89
CA GLN A 15 14.89 41.09 45.87
C GLN A 15 15.90 41.04 44.71
N GLU A 16 16.31 42.20 44.21
CA GLU A 16 17.32 42.34 43.16
C GLU A 16 18.72 42.01 43.70
N ILE A 17 19.51 41.28 42.89
CA ILE A 17 20.91 40.95 43.19
C ILE A 17 21.80 42.01 42.53
N PRO A 18 22.73 42.67 43.26
CA PRO A 18 23.59 43.70 42.69
C PRO A 18 24.62 43.11 41.71
N PRO A 19 25.03 43.86 40.67
CA PRO A 19 25.92 43.35 39.63
C PRO A 19 27.37 43.22 40.13
N GLY A 20 27.93 42.01 40.11
CA GLY A 20 29.36 41.81 40.38
C GLY A 20 29.80 40.44 40.92
N VAL A 21 28.89 39.51 41.23
CA VAL A 21 29.26 38.20 41.81
C VAL A 21 28.91 37.05 40.87
N LEU A 22 29.94 36.31 40.43
CA LEU A 22 29.83 35.04 39.71
C LEU A 22 30.16 33.87 40.65
N PRO A 23 29.19 33.02 41.03
CA PRO A 23 29.46 31.75 41.69
C PRO A 23 29.65 30.60 40.67
N MET A 24 30.56 29.69 40.98
CA MET A 24 31.05 28.58 40.16
C MET A 24 29.98 27.69 39.48
N LYS A 25 30.36 27.16 38.30
CA LYS A 25 29.73 25.98 37.72
C LYS A 25 29.79 24.79 38.69
N VAL A 26 28.63 24.23 39.00
CA VAL A 26 28.48 22.82 39.41
C VAL A 26 27.91 22.09 38.18
N GLU A 27 28.54 20.99 37.76
CA GLU A 27 27.96 20.15 36.71
C GLU A 27 26.71 19.44 37.26
N PRO A 28 25.53 19.57 36.64
CA PRO A 28 24.40 18.73 36.97
C PRO A 28 24.69 17.30 36.47
N GLU A 29 24.47 16.31 37.33
CA GLU A 29 24.49 14.90 36.92
C GLU A 29 23.58 14.67 35.72
N LYS A 30 23.96 13.72 34.84
CA LYS A 30 23.27 13.45 33.58
C LYS A 30 21.79 13.09 33.80
N GLY A 31 20.92 14.08 33.61
CA GLY A 31 19.48 13.87 33.55
C GLY A 31 19.10 12.86 32.46
N CYS A 32 18.01 12.13 32.70
CA CYS A 32 17.44 11.22 31.73
C CYS A 32 17.09 11.97 30.44
N GLY A 33 17.74 11.61 29.33
CA GLY A 33 17.44 12.18 28.01
C GLY A 33 15.98 11.99 27.63
N SER A 34 15.48 12.83 26.73
CA SER A 34 14.07 12.80 26.34
C SER A 34 13.66 11.44 25.76
N VAL A 35 12.39 11.06 25.94
CA VAL A 35 11.84 9.79 25.43
C VAL A 35 12.11 9.62 23.93
N SER A 36 12.06 10.72 23.17
CA SER A 36 12.34 10.71 21.73
C SER A 36 13.83 10.51 21.44
N GLU A 37 14.78 10.98 22.26
CA GLU A 37 16.22 10.70 22.04
C GLU A 37 16.56 9.23 22.23
N ARG A 38 16.01 8.56 23.25
CA ARG A 38 16.22 7.11 23.44
C ARG A 38 15.54 6.27 22.35
N LEU A 39 14.37 6.70 21.85
CA LEU A 39 13.60 6.00 20.82
C LEU A 39 13.89 6.48 19.38
N ARG A 40 14.91 7.32 19.19
CA ARG A 40 15.51 7.63 17.87
C ARG A 40 16.78 6.79 17.68
N PRO A 41 16.68 5.48 17.39
CA PRO A 41 17.82 4.83 16.74
C PRO A 41 18.02 5.55 15.41
N ASN A 42 19.24 6.02 15.17
CA ASN A 42 19.62 6.38 13.81
C ASN A 42 19.63 5.06 13.02
N PHE A 43 18.52 4.73 12.33
CA PHE A 43 18.27 3.40 11.76
C PHE A 43 19.39 2.91 10.79
N ASN A 44 20.22 3.85 10.32
CA ASN A 44 21.37 3.61 9.45
C ASN A 44 22.67 3.25 10.20
N GLN A 45 22.72 3.36 11.53
CA GLN A 45 23.95 3.27 12.35
C GLN A 45 24.00 2.11 13.36
N MET A 46 22.96 1.26 13.47
CA MET A 46 23.11 0.06 14.30
C MET A 46 24.23 -0.82 13.72
N ASN A 47 25.29 -1.04 14.50
CA ASN A 47 26.40 -1.90 14.10
C ASN A 47 25.90 -3.34 13.91
N ARG A 48 26.19 -3.91 12.74
CA ARG A 48 25.83 -5.29 12.41
C ARG A 48 26.47 -6.26 13.43
N PRO A 49 25.69 -7.07 14.17
CA PRO A 49 26.24 -8.24 14.84
C PRO A 49 26.85 -9.18 13.79
N ARG A 50 27.98 -9.84 14.10
CA ARG A 50 28.65 -10.76 13.16
C ARG A 50 27.63 -11.71 12.50
N PRO A 51 27.72 -11.97 11.17
CA PRO A 51 26.83 -12.90 10.48
C PRO A 51 26.68 -14.21 11.25
N GLY A 52 25.47 -14.77 11.24
CA GLY A 52 25.19 -16.01 11.98
C GLY A 52 26.06 -17.17 11.47
N VAL A 53 26.48 -18.04 12.38
CA VAL A 53 27.34 -19.19 12.09
C VAL A 53 26.62 -20.53 12.30
N LYS A 54 25.48 -20.56 13.01
CA LYS A 54 24.72 -21.80 13.24
C LYS A 54 24.10 -22.34 11.95
N GLY A 55 24.00 -23.68 11.86
CA GLY A 55 23.31 -24.39 10.79
C GLY A 55 24.21 -24.91 9.66
N LYS A 56 23.72 -25.88 8.89
CA LYS A 56 24.49 -26.51 7.80
C LYS A 56 24.57 -25.57 6.59
N LYS A 57 25.77 -25.26 6.10
CA LYS A 57 25.96 -24.45 4.88
C LYS A 57 25.30 -25.11 3.67
N ILE A 58 24.68 -24.30 2.80
CA ILE A 58 24.06 -24.73 1.53
C ILE A 58 24.36 -23.70 0.42
N PRO A 59 24.81 -24.14 -0.78
CA PRO A 59 24.89 -23.26 -1.95
C PRO A 59 23.50 -23.04 -2.55
N LEU A 60 23.16 -21.78 -2.79
CA LEU A 60 21.87 -21.35 -3.30
C LEU A 60 22.05 -20.44 -4.52
N LEU A 61 21.03 -20.41 -5.39
CA LEU A 61 20.91 -19.47 -6.48
C LEU A 61 19.77 -18.48 -6.18
N THR A 62 19.83 -17.29 -6.76
CA THR A 62 18.84 -16.24 -6.53
C THR A 62 18.46 -15.56 -7.83
N ASN A 63 17.24 -15.04 -7.94
CA ASN A 63 16.76 -14.27 -9.09
C ASN A 63 17.28 -12.82 -9.15
N TYR A 64 18.42 -12.57 -8.49
CA TYR A 64 19.22 -11.38 -8.68
C TYR A 64 20.25 -11.65 -9.77
N PHE A 65 20.27 -10.77 -10.76
CA PHE A 65 21.18 -10.80 -11.90
C PHE A 65 22.18 -9.66 -11.73
N ARG A 66 23.48 -9.98 -11.78
CA ARG A 66 24.53 -9.01 -11.46
C ARG A 66 24.55 -7.91 -12.50
N VAL A 67 24.66 -6.66 -12.06
CA VAL A 67 24.79 -5.51 -12.95
C VAL A 67 26.24 -5.07 -12.95
N THR A 68 26.83 -4.92 -14.13
CA THR A 68 28.19 -4.40 -14.31
C THR A 68 28.17 -3.07 -15.05
N PHE A 69 29.09 -2.19 -14.67
CA PHE A 69 29.28 -0.86 -15.27
C PHE A 69 30.61 -0.85 -16.03
N GLN A 70 30.56 -0.71 -17.36
CA GLN A 70 31.72 -0.75 -18.26
C GLN A 70 32.07 0.65 -18.78
N GLY A 71 32.43 1.56 -17.87
CA GLY A 71 32.99 2.88 -18.23
C GLY A 71 32.06 3.79 -19.04
N GLY A 72 30.75 3.79 -18.74
CA GLY A 72 29.77 4.67 -19.37
C GLY A 72 29.80 6.12 -18.86
N ILE A 73 28.76 6.89 -19.21
CA ILE A 73 28.58 8.29 -18.77
C ILE A 73 28.70 8.48 -17.25
N SER A 74 29.26 9.62 -16.82
CA SER A 74 29.49 9.94 -15.41
C SER A 74 28.22 10.33 -14.64
N GLN A 75 27.19 10.82 -15.32
CA GLN A 75 25.94 11.32 -14.72
C GLN A 75 24.75 11.25 -15.69
N LEU A 76 23.55 11.05 -15.14
CA LEU A 76 22.27 11.25 -15.85
C LEU A 76 21.74 12.67 -15.58
N TYR A 77 20.89 13.17 -16.48
CA TYR A 77 20.25 14.47 -16.36
C TYR A 77 18.75 14.28 -16.10
N SER A 78 18.22 14.91 -15.05
CA SER A 78 16.81 14.82 -14.66
C SER A 78 16.03 16.07 -15.02
N TYR A 79 14.83 15.86 -15.55
CA TYR A 79 13.91 16.89 -16.00
C TYR A 79 12.48 16.64 -15.48
N ASN A 80 11.77 17.71 -15.16
CA ASN A 80 10.35 17.73 -14.88
C ASN A 80 9.56 18.02 -16.17
N VAL A 81 8.48 17.28 -16.41
CA VAL A 81 7.62 17.39 -17.60
C VAL A 81 6.20 17.73 -17.19
N ASN A 82 5.79 18.98 -17.45
CA ASN A 82 4.44 19.46 -17.18
C ASN A 82 3.64 19.54 -18.49
N ILE A 83 2.52 18.81 -18.55
CA ILE A 83 1.67 18.74 -19.75
C ILE A 83 0.30 19.35 -19.46
N HIS A 84 -0.09 20.33 -20.25
CA HIS A 84 -1.37 21.03 -20.15
C HIS A 84 -2.18 20.89 -21.44
N TYR A 85 -3.51 20.85 -21.32
CA TYR A 85 -4.43 21.05 -22.44
C TYR A 85 -4.42 22.53 -22.89
N GLU A 86 -4.99 22.84 -24.07
CA GLU A 86 -5.11 24.23 -24.57
C GLU A 86 -5.80 25.18 -23.58
N ASN A 87 -6.76 24.68 -22.81
CA ASN A 87 -7.49 25.45 -21.79
C ASN A 87 -6.74 25.60 -20.45
N GLY A 88 -5.46 25.20 -20.39
CA GLY A 88 -4.61 25.33 -19.19
C GLY A 88 -4.73 24.19 -18.16
N ASP A 89 -5.68 23.26 -18.33
CA ASP A 89 -5.85 22.14 -17.40
C ASP A 89 -4.65 21.15 -17.45
N PRO A 90 -4.12 20.68 -16.31
CA PRO A 90 -3.04 19.70 -16.29
C PRO A 90 -3.51 18.29 -16.70
N VAL A 91 -2.70 17.59 -17.49
CA VAL A 91 -2.99 16.23 -17.96
C VAL A 91 -2.61 15.20 -16.91
N THR A 92 -3.58 14.69 -16.16
CA THR A 92 -3.37 13.67 -15.10
C THR A 92 -3.35 12.21 -15.57
N ARG A 93 -3.53 11.95 -16.87
CA ARG A 93 -3.70 10.58 -17.40
C ARG A 93 -2.37 10.03 -17.93
N SER A 94 -1.68 9.22 -17.13
CA SER A 94 -0.36 8.63 -17.48
C SER A 94 -0.26 7.99 -18.88
N ASN A 95 -1.29 7.29 -19.38
CA ASN A 95 -1.28 6.73 -20.74
C ASN A 95 -1.42 7.79 -21.85
N LEU A 96 -1.98 8.96 -21.56
CA LEU A 96 -2.01 10.10 -22.47
C LEU A 96 -0.70 10.88 -22.39
N ILE A 97 -0.15 11.09 -21.18
CA ILE A 97 1.18 11.69 -20.95
C ILE A 97 2.24 10.95 -21.79
N ARG A 98 2.35 9.62 -21.68
CA ARG A 98 3.31 8.86 -22.51
C ARG A 98 3.09 9.01 -24.02
N LYS A 99 1.84 9.15 -24.48
CA LYS A 99 1.54 9.39 -25.91
C LYS A 99 1.94 10.79 -26.36
N VAL A 100 1.71 11.80 -25.52
CA VAL A 100 2.15 13.18 -25.78
C VAL A 100 3.67 13.23 -25.81
N ILE A 101 4.37 12.66 -24.83
CA ILE A 101 5.85 12.63 -24.78
C ILE A 101 6.44 11.86 -25.95
N TYR A 102 5.85 10.72 -26.34
CA TYR A 102 6.30 9.98 -27.53
C TYR A 102 6.13 10.81 -28.81
N LYS A 103 4.99 11.50 -28.97
CA LYS A 103 4.75 12.35 -30.14
C LYS A 103 5.58 13.63 -30.14
N LEU A 104 5.91 14.15 -28.95
CA LEU A 104 6.87 15.24 -28.77
C LEU A 104 8.22 14.82 -29.34
N TRP A 105 8.76 13.68 -28.92
CA TRP A 105 10.03 13.18 -29.43
C TRP A 105 9.97 12.88 -30.94
N GLU A 106 8.90 12.27 -31.44
CA GLU A 106 8.73 12.00 -32.89
C GLU A 106 8.73 13.28 -33.76
N ILE A 107 8.32 14.43 -33.22
CA ILE A 107 8.29 15.72 -33.94
C ILE A 107 9.56 16.54 -33.69
N TYR A 108 10.00 16.60 -32.43
CA TYR A 108 11.03 17.52 -31.93
C TYR A 108 12.37 16.84 -31.59
N SER A 109 12.60 15.60 -32.05
CA SER A 109 13.88 14.89 -31.84
C SER A 109 15.12 15.74 -32.16
N PRO A 110 15.18 16.49 -33.28
CA PRO A 110 16.34 17.36 -33.58
C PRO A 110 16.53 18.47 -32.54
N GLU A 111 15.46 19.10 -32.08
CA GLU A 111 15.50 20.16 -31.04
C GLU A 111 15.86 19.62 -29.64
N LEU A 112 15.69 18.32 -29.42
CA LEU A 112 16.13 17.61 -28.21
C LEU A 112 17.58 17.07 -28.31
N GLY A 113 18.24 17.25 -29.47
CA GLY A 113 19.60 16.75 -29.73
C GLY A 113 19.66 15.26 -30.09
N GLU A 114 18.60 14.70 -30.66
CA GLU A 114 18.44 13.30 -31.13
C GLU A 114 18.72 12.18 -30.10
N GLN A 115 18.92 12.55 -28.84
CA GLN A 115 19.29 11.61 -27.79
C GLN A 115 18.13 10.72 -27.31
N ALA A 116 18.50 9.59 -26.72
CA ALA A 116 17.58 8.71 -26.04
C ALA A 116 17.13 9.29 -24.70
N PHE A 117 15.85 9.16 -24.40
CA PHE A 117 15.24 9.59 -23.13
C PHE A 117 14.35 8.48 -22.56
N ALA A 118 14.17 8.51 -21.24
CA ALA A 118 13.21 7.69 -20.51
C ALA A 118 12.24 8.59 -19.74
N SER A 119 10.99 8.19 -19.64
CA SER A 119 10.01 8.90 -18.79
C SER A 119 9.15 7.91 -18.00
N ASP A 120 8.90 8.27 -16.74
CA ASP A 120 8.01 7.52 -15.86
C ASP A 120 6.55 7.57 -16.34
N GLY A 121 6.24 8.48 -17.27
CA GLY A 121 4.91 8.74 -17.81
C GLY A 121 4.00 9.48 -16.84
N GLN A 122 4.57 10.29 -15.94
CA GLN A 122 3.88 11.27 -15.12
C GLN A 122 4.55 12.65 -15.28
N GLN A 123 5.63 12.89 -14.55
CA GLN A 123 6.33 14.17 -14.48
C GLN A 123 7.85 14.02 -14.61
N SER A 124 8.42 12.81 -14.54
CA SER A 124 9.88 12.64 -14.60
C SER A 124 10.33 12.22 -16.00
N LEU A 125 11.42 12.84 -16.46
CA LEU A 125 12.14 12.50 -17.67
C LEU A 125 13.65 12.48 -17.37
N PHE A 126 14.35 11.51 -17.94
CA PHE A 126 15.80 11.33 -17.78
C PHE A 126 16.46 11.21 -19.15
N THR A 127 17.65 11.81 -19.29
CA THR A 127 18.49 11.72 -20.49
C THR A 127 19.94 11.41 -20.13
N THR A 128 20.71 10.94 -21.12
CA THR A 128 22.13 10.60 -20.98
C THR A 128 23.06 11.80 -21.22
N SER A 129 22.57 12.82 -21.93
CA SER A 129 23.28 14.08 -22.22
C SER A 129 22.38 15.27 -21.85
N PRO A 130 22.95 16.46 -21.59
CA PRO A 130 22.12 17.63 -21.26
C PRO A 130 21.30 18.05 -22.48
N LEU A 131 20.03 18.42 -22.26
CA LEU A 131 19.19 19.07 -23.28
C LEU A 131 19.72 20.48 -23.61
N PRO A 132 19.50 21.00 -24.84
CA PRO A 132 20.10 22.27 -25.28
C PRO A 132 19.71 23.52 -24.46
N LYS A 133 18.64 23.45 -23.67
CA LYS A 133 18.19 24.52 -22.76
C LYS A 133 17.66 23.90 -21.47
N ASN A 134 17.86 24.61 -20.35
CA ASN A 134 17.31 24.23 -19.04
C ASN A 134 15.78 24.30 -18.99
N ARG A 135 15.14 25.00 -19.93
CA ARG A 135 13.68 25.03 -20.09
C ARG A 135 13.32 25.02 -21.57
N LEU A 136 12.41 24.14 -21.94
CA LEU A 136 11.91 23.95 -23.30
C LEU A 136 10.39 23.85 -23.26
N ASP A 137 9.71 24.67 -24.07
CA ASP A 137 8.25 24.75 -24.14
C ASP A 137 7.81 24.36 -25.57
N PHE A 138 7.09 23.24 -25.70
CA PHE A 138 6.67 22.63 -26.97
C PHE A 138 5.14 22.61 -27.12
N THR A 139 4.66 22.59 -28.37
CA THR A 139 3.24 22.49 -28.70
C THR A 139 2.97 21.20 -29.47
N VAL A 140 2.56 20.15 -28.75
CA VAL A 140 2.37 18.81 -29.32
C VAL A 140 0.93 18.64 -29.80
N VAL A 141 0.75 18.42 -31.10
CA VAL A 141 -0.53 18.06 -31.68
C VAL A 141 -0.68 16.55 -31.74
N LEU A 142 -1.70 16.00 -31.07
CA LEU A 142 -2.09 14.60 -31.18
C LEU A 142 -3.34 14.45 -32.04
N ASP A 143 -3.21 13.67 -33.11
CA ASP A 143 -4.32 13.08 -33.83
C ASP A 143 -5.19 12.24 -32.90
N SER A 144 -6.51 12.38 -33.01
CA SER A 144 -7.42 11.42 -32.40
C SER A 144 -7.38 10.11 -33.18
N VAL A 145 -6.45 9.22 -32.80
CA VAL A 145 -6.14 7.96 -33.50
C VAL A 145 -7.39 7.17 -33.92
N THR A 146 -7.76 7.32 -35.19
CA THR A 146 -8.30 6.24 -36.01
C THR A 146 -7.14 5.29 -36.32
N SER A 147 -7.27 4.01 -35.98
CA SER A 147 -6.17 3.06 -36.16
C SER A 147 -5.81 2.87 -37.65
N LYS A 148 -4.50 2.82 -37.94
CA LYS A 148 -3.94 2.51 -39.27
C LYS A 148 -4.66 1.33 -39.93
N ARG A 149 -5.05 1.46 -41.20
CA ARG A 149 -5.44 0.31 -42.05
C ARG A 149 -4.18 -0.47 -42.40
N SER A 150 -4.20 -1.78 -42.19
CA SER A 150 -3.25 -2.70 -42.83
C SER A 150 -3.58 -2.75 -44.32
N LYS A 151 -2.57 -2.62 -45.20
CA LYS A 151 -2.68 -3.10 -46.58
C LYS A 151 -2.34 -4.58 -46.56
N THR A 152 -3.22 -5.41 -47.11
CA THR A 152 -2.96 -6.79 -47.53
C THR A 152 -3.77 -6.99 -48.80
N ASP A 153 -3.10 -7.45 -49.85
CA ASP A 153 -3.62 -7.47 -51.21
C ASP A 153 -4.71 -8.53 -51.42
N GLY A 154 -5.55 -8.29 -52.43
CA GLY A 154 -6.65 -9.17 -52.82
C GLY A 154 -7.45 -8.58 -53.97
N ASN A 155 -7.17 -9.04 -55.19
CA ASN A 155 -7.85 -8.63 -56.41
C ASN A 155 -9.37 -8.88 -56.34
N PHE A 156 -10.17 -7.91 -56.75
CA PHE A 156 -11.38 -8.15 -57.55
C PHE A 156 -11.64 -6.96 -58.49
N SER A 157 -11.99 -7.28 -59.73
CA SER A 157 -12.15 -6.36 -60.87
C SER A 157 -13.54 -5.75 -60.95
N GLY A 158 -13.63 -4.48 -61.39
CA GLY A 158 -14.89 -3.84 -61.78
C GLY A 158 -14.67 -2.39 -62.23
N ASN A 159 -14.88 -2.12 -63.52
CA ASN A 159 -14.75 -0.77 -64.09
C ASN A 159 -15.95 0.12 -63.69
N GLY A 160 -15.68 1.40 -63.45
CA GLY A 160 -16.69 2.46 -63.26
C GLY A 160 -15.99 3.81 -63.08
N ASP A 161 -16.35 4.80 -63.91
CA ASP A 161 -15.57 6.02 -64.08
C ASP A 161 -15.48 6.93 -62.85
N LEU A 162 -14.33 7.61 -62.74
CA LEU A 162 -14.03 8.59 -61.69
C LEU A 162 -14.68 9.94 -62.00
N SER A 163 -15.54 10.43 -61.10
CA SER A 163 -16.00 11.82 -61.14
C SER A 163 -15.14 12.72 -60.24
N GLU A 164 -14.83 13.94 -60.68
CA GLU A 164 -13.99 14.91 -59.94
C GLU A 164 -14.56 15.35 -58.58
N GLY A 165 -15.83 15.01 -58.29
CA GLY A 165 -16.48 15.32 -57.01
C GLY A 165 -15.86 14.62 -55.79
N ASP A 166 -15.23 13.45 -55.96
CA ASP A 166 -14.76 12.66 -54.82
C ASP A 166 -13.40 13.12 -54.23
N GLN A 167 -12.62 13.91 -54.97
CA GLN A 167 -11.38 14.51 -54.41
C GLN A 167 -11.68 15.58 -53.34
N LYS A 168 -12.85 16.24 -53.38
CA LYS A 168 -13.24 17.26 -52.39
C LYS A 168 -13.96 16.70 -51.15
N ARG A 169 -14.32 15.40 -51.13
CA ARG A 169 -14.98 14.75 -49.96
C ARG A 169 -14.02 14.28 -48.85
N GLN A 170 -12.70 14.52 -48.97
CA GLN A 170 -11.70 14.12 -47.97
C GLN A 170 -11.35 15.19 -46.91
N LYS A 171 -12.21 16.17 -46.62
CA LYS A 171 -12.09 16.95 -45.36
C LYS A 171 -12.63 16.16 -44.16
N ILE A 172 -11.87 15.13 -43.78
CA ILE A 172 -11.96 14.48 -42.47
C ILE A 172 -11.83 15.56 -41.40
N ILE A 173 -12.87 15.79 -40.59
CA ILE A 173 -12.76 16.62 -39.39
C ILE A 173 -12.01 15.79 -38.32
N SER A 174 -10.70 15.70 -38.49
CA SER A 174 -9.77 15.32 -37.43
C SER A 174 -9.81 16.42 -36.38
N ARG A 175 -10.52 16.18 -35.28
CA ARG A 175 -10.30 16.96 -34.07
C ARG A 175 -8.94 16.56 -33.51
N PHE A 176 -7.92 17.26 -33.99
CA PHE A 176 -6.62 17.35 -33.36
C PHE A 176 -6.81 17.83 -31.92
N LYS A 177 -5.94 17.36 -31.01
CA LYS A 177 -5.84 17.90 -29.66
C LYS A 177 -4.43 18.40 -29.45
N THR A 178 -4.31 19.69 -29.23
CA THR A 178 -3.05 20.34 -28.90
C THR A 178 -2.77 20.22 -27.40
N PHE A 179 -1.50 20.06 -27.06
CA PHE A 179 -0.99 19.98 -25.71
C PHE A 179 0.21 20.91 -25.59
N LYS A 180 0.24 21.74 -24.54
CA LYS A 180 1.42 22.52 -24.18
C LYS A 180 2.27 21.64 -23.27
N VAL A 181 3.51 21.37 -23.66
CA VAL A 181 4.45 20.54 -22.90
C VAL A 181 5.65 21.38 -22.51
N GLN A 182 5.88 21.48 -21.20
CA GLN A 182 7.03 22.16 -20.62
C GLN A 182 7.98 21.12 -20.06
N ILE A 183 9.25 21.19 -20.46
CA ILE A 183 10.35 20.39 -19.92
C ILE A 183 11.29 21.36 -19.20
N ALA A 184 11.55 21.12 -17.91
CA ALA A 184 12.43 21.95 -17.09
C ALA A 184 13.49 21.08 -16.40
N PHE A 185 14.75 21.52 -16.41
CA PHE A 185 15.86 20.86 -15.74
C PHE A 185 15.69 20.85 -14.22
N VAL A 186 16.09 19.76 -13.57
CA VAL A 186 15.96 19.56 -12.12
C VAL A 186 17.33 19.34 -11.48
N SER A 187 18.07 18.30 -11.91
CA SER A 187 19.34 17.91 -11.28
C SER A 187 20.21 17.03 -12.17
N ASN A 188 21.50 16.99 -11.85
CA ASN A 188 22.43 15.98 -12.34
C ASN A 188 22.51 14.83 -11.33
N ILE A 189 22.44 13.58 -11.81
CA ILE A 189 22.42 12.36 -11.01
C ILE A 189 23.74 11.60 -11.27
N PRO A 190 24.76 11.70 -10.39
CA PRO A 190 26.08 11.14 -10.64
C PRO A 190 26.15 9.61 -10.43
N PHE A 191 26.63 8.87 -11.43
CA PHE A 191 26.83 7.42 -11.35
C PHE A 191 27.98 7.02 -10.41
N GLN A 192 29.00 7.87 -10.23
CA GLN A 192 30.14 7.60 -9.33
C GLN A 192 29.71 7.31 -7.88
N SER A 193 28.57 7.85 -7.44
CA SER A 193 27.94 7.54 -6.15
C SER A 193 27.63 6.05 -5.93
N MET A 194 27.54 5.26 -7.00
CA MET A 194 27.28 3.81 -6.98
C MET A 194 28.57 2.96 -7.07
N LEU A 195 29.71 3.55 -7.42
CA LEU A 195 30.97 2.82 -7.66
C LEU A 195 31.92 2.83 -6.45
N ASP A 196 31.91 3.89 -5.65
CA ASP A 196 32.82 4.03 -4.50
C ASP A 196 32.36 3.25 -3.26
N GLY A 197 32.90 2.03 -3.09
CA GLY A 197 33.10 1.44 -1.76
C GLY A 197 32.90 -0.09 -1.66
N PRO A 198 33.84 -0.85 -1.05
CA PRO A 198 33.63 -2.26 -0.68
C PRO A 198 32.63 -2.44 0.49
N HIS A 199 32.21 -1.33 1.11
CA HIS A 199 31.08 -1.25 2.05
C HIS A 199 30.09 -0.23 1.49
N GLY A 200 28.98 -0.74 0.96
CA GLY A 200 28.19 -0.02 -0.03
C GLY A 200 27.38 1.17 0.48
N VAL A 201 27.07 2.05 -0.48
CA VAL A 201 25.94 2.98 -0.51
C VAL A 201 25.96 4.07 0.58
N LYS A 202 26.40 5.27 0.18
CA LYS A 202 26.01 6.52 0.88
C LYS A 202 24.52 6.78 0.66
N SER A 203 23.90 7.56 1.54
CA SER A 203 22.43 7.81 1.61
C SER A 203 21.80 8.57 0.40
N GLY A 204 22.45 8.62 -0.77
CA GLY A 204 22.02 9.38 -1.95
C GLY A 204 21.58 8.53 -3.16
N ASN A 205 21.88 7.23 -3.21
CA ASN A 205 21.79 6.44 -4.45
C ASN A 205 20.35 6.11 -4.91
N GLY A 206 19.32 6.59 -4.20
CA GLY A 206 17.91 6.33 -4.52
C GLY A 206 17.47 6.93 -5.86
N GLU A 207 17.97 8.12 -6.22
CA GLU A 207 17.62 8.79 -7.48
C GLU A 207 18.15 8.02 -8.70
N VAL A 208 19.36 7.45 -8.59
CA VAL A 208 19.94 6.61 -9.66
C VAL A 208 19.07 5.37 -9.87
N LEU A 209 18.65 4.69 -8.79
CA LEU A 209 17.77 3.51 -8.90
C LEU A 209 16.41 3.87 -9.51
N ILE A 210 15.82 5.02 -9.16
CA ILE A 210 14.58 5.53 -9.77
C ILE A 210 14.75 5.80 -11.26
N ALA A 211 15.87 6.39 -11.68
CA ALA A 211 16.16 6.64 -13.09
C ALA A 211 16.32 5.32 -13.87
N LEU A 212 17.04 4.34 -13.33
CA LEU A 212 17.23 3.03 -13.97
C LEU A 212 15.91 2.22 -14.06
N ASP A 213 15.10 2.18 -13.00
CA ASP A 213 13.75 1.59 -13.04
C ASP A 213 12.84 2.31 -14.07
N THR A 214 13.02 3.62 -14.24
CA THR A 214 12.30 4.42 -15.24
C THR A 214 12.70 4.06 -16.67
N ILE A 215 13.98 3.76 -16.93
CA ILE A 215 14.45 3.26 -18.24
C ILE A 215 13.78 1.91 -18.55
N LEU A 216 13.80 0.96 -17.61
CA LEU A 216 13.10 -0.33 -17.78
C LEU A 216 11.60 -0.14 -18.05
N GLN A 217 10.96 0.79 -17.33
CA GLN A 217 9.55 1.08 -17.50
C GLN A 217 9.22 1.70 -18.87
N HIS A 218 10.08 2.59 -19.37
CA HIS A 218 9.92 3.23 -20.67
C HIS A 218 10.12 2.23 -21.82
N SER A 219 11.16 1.40 -21.74
CA SER A 219 11.47 0.35 -22.72
C SER A 219 10.29 -0.64 -22.84
N ASN A 220 9.75 -1.11 -21.72
CA ASN A 220 8.59 -1.99 -21.70
C ASN A 220 7.27 -1.32 -22.12
N ALA A 221 7.14 -0.01 -21.95
CA ALA A 221 5.97 0.74 -22.45
C ALA A 221 5.93 0.76 -23.99
N LYS A 222 7.09 0.82 -24.67
CA LYS A 222 7.17 0.71 -26.15
C LYS A 222 6.68 -0.66 -26.65
N ARG A 223 6.89 -1.74 -25.88
CA ARG A 223 6.46 -3.12 -26.19
C ARG A 223 4.97 -3.40 -25.95
N ASN A 224 4.11 -2.36 -25.88
CA ASN A 224 2.65 -2.47 -25.69
C ASN A 224 2.22 -3.32 -24.47
N CYS A 225 3.00 -3.26 -23.39
CA CYS A 225 2.70 -3.95 -22.13
C CYS A 225 1.69 -3.17 -21.26
N LEU A 226 0.88 -3.90 -20.48
CA LEU A 226 0.19 -3.31 -19.35
C LEU A 226 1.19 -3.10 -18.22
N LEU A 227 1.40 -1.84 -17.84
CA LEU A 227 2.31 -1.45 -16.76
C LEU A 227 1.57 -1.37 -15.43
N LEU A 228 2.11 -2.01 -14.39
CA LEU A 228 1.61 -1.97 -13.01
C LEU A 228 2.80 -1.79 -12.04
N ARG A 229 3.30 -0.54 -11.92
CA ARG A 229 4.60 -0.23 -11.29
C ARG A 229 5.73 -0.96 -12.04
N GLN A 230 6.71 -1.53 -11.33
CA GLN A 230 7.78 -2.37 -11.88
C GLN A 230 7.32 -3.75 -12.44
N SER A 231 6.01 -4.00 -12.57
CA SER A 231 5.49 -5.22 -13.20
C SER A 231 4.89 -4.95 -14.59
N TYR A 232 5.32 -5.74 -15.56
CA TYR A 232 5.04 -5.59 -16.99
C TYR A 232 4.29 -6.82 -17.52
N PHE A 233 3.21 -6.60 -18.27
CA PHE A 233 2.31 -7.66 -18.74
C PHE A 233 2.11 -7.56 -20.26
N PRO A 234 2.83 -8.34 -21.08
CA PRO A 234 2.74 -8.30 -22.55
C PRO A 234 1.36 -8.73 -23.09
N ASN A 235 0.92 -8.10 -24.18
CA ASN A 235 -0.37 -8.39 -24.83
C ASN A 235 -0.34 -9.65 -25.73
N GLU A 236 0.16 -10.77 -25.21
CA GLU A 236 0.34 -11.99 -26.00
C GLU A 236 -0.61 -13.11 -25.54
N ILE A 237 -1.15 -13.87 -26.48
CA ILE A 237 -2.13 -14.94 -26.20
C ILE A 237 -1.52 -16.03 -25.30
N LYS A 238 -0.24 -16.38 -25.51
CA LYS A 238 0.51 -17.36 -24.68
C LYS A 238 0.56 -16.99 -23.18
N ASN A 239 0.42 -15.69 -22.84
CA ASN A 239 0.48 -15.22 -21.45
C ASN A 239 -0.91 -15.20 -20.77
N LEU A 240 -1.99 -15.55 -21.48
CA LEU A 240 -3.36 -15.53 -20.97
C LEU A 240 -3.82 -16.90 -20.45
N MET A 241 -4.44 -16.90 -19.27
CA MET A 241 -4.89 -18.10 -18.56
C MET A 241 -6.38 -17.97 -18.24
N GLY A 242 -7.26 -18.70 -18.92
CA GLY A 242 -8.70 -18.62 -18.69
C GLY A 242 -9.10 -18.98 -17.24
N LEU A 243 -9.87 -18.10 -16.57
CA LEU A 243 -10.31 -18.25 -15.17
C LEU A 243 -11.82 -18.49 -15.00
N THR A 244 -12.57 -18.60 -16.12
CA THR A 244 -14.05 -18.56 -16.21
C THR A 244 -14.67 -17.19 -15.93
N GLY A 245 -15.89 -16.97 -16.43
CA GLY A 245 -16.66 -15.73 -16.22
C GLY A 245 -16.15 -14.51 -17.01
N GLY A 246 -15.56 -14.71 -18.19
CA GLY A 246 -15.01 -13.63 -19.03
C GLY A 246 -13.72 -12.99 -18.49
N ILE A 247 -13.03 -13.67 -17.56
CA ILE A 247 -11.84 -13.16 -16.88
C ILE A 247 -10.66 -14.10 -17.17
N HIS A 248 -9.51 -13.51 -17.51
CA HIS A 248 -8.24 -14.20 -17.70
C HIS A 248 -7.22 -13.77 -16.63
N GLY A 249 -6.39 -14.71 -16.18
CA GLY A 249 -5.09 -14.38 -15.62
C GLY A 249 -4.17 -13.96 -16.76
N CYS A 250 -3.30 -12.98 -16.52
CA CYS A 250 -2.29 -12.52 -17.45
C CYS A 250 -0.95 -12.63 -16.74
N ARG A 251 -0.07 -13.48 -17.26
CA ARG A 251 1.32 -13.62 -16.81
C ARG A 251 2.15 -12.46 -17.37
N GLY A 252 3.18 -12.10 -16.62
CA GLY A 252 4.19 -11.12 -16.98
C GLY A 252 5.34 -11.23 -15.99
N PHE A 253 6.19 -10.21 -15.95
CA PHE A 253 7.36 -10.18 -15.07
C PHE A 253 7.42 -8.90 -14.26
N HIS A 254 8.10 -8.96 -13.12
CA HIS A 254 8.57 -7.83 -12.34
C HIS A 254 10.06 -7.67 -12.62
N SER A 255 10.52 -6.45 -12.91
CA SER A 255 11.95 -6.14 -13.05
C SER A 255 12.25 -4.84 -12.31
N SER A 256 13.25 -4.84 -11.43
CA SER A 256 13.67 -3.64 -10.69
C SER A 256 15.15 -3.70 -10.33
N PHE A 257 15.87 -2.59 -10.45
CA PHE A 257 17.22 -2.46 -9.92
C PHE A 257 17.20 -2.33 -8.40
N GLN A 258 18.10 -3.06 -7.73
CA GLN A 258 18.23 -3.07 -6.27
C GLN A 258 19.71 -2.98 -5.90
N SER A 259 20.04 -2.08 -4.98
CA SER A 259 21.35 -2.05 -4.34
C SER A 259 21.31 -2.91 -3.08
N ILE A 260 22.15 -3.94 -3.03
CA ILE A 260 22.26 -4.92 -1.94
C ILE A 260 23.71 -5.02 -1.48
N GLN A 261 23.98 -5.75 -0.38
CA GLN A 261 25.34 -5.89 0.19
C GLN A 261 26.40 -6.34 -0.82
N GLY A 262 26.03 -7.06 -1.89
CA GLY A 262 26.94 -7.49 -2.96
C GLY A 262 27.12 -6.49 -4.12
N GLY A 263 26.54 -5.29 -4.06
CA GLY A 263 26.54 -4.30 -5.14
C GLY A 263 25.17 -4.11 -5.81
N LEU A 264 25.16 -3.69 -7.08
CA LEU A 264 23.97 -3.45 -7.88
C LEU A 264 23.50 -4.73 -8.60
N PHE A 265 22.20 -5.03 -8.50
CA PHE A 265 21.58 -6.19 -9.16
C PHE A 265 20.23 -5.82 -9.78
N CYS A 266 19.86 -6.51 -10.85
CA CYS A 266 18.51 -6.51 -11.38
C CYS A 266 17.73 -7.69 -10.76
N ASN A 267 16.62 -7.41 -10.10
CA ASN A 267 15.74 -8.42 -9.50
C ASN A 267 14.59 -8.72 -10.46
N LEU A 268 14.60 -9.91 -11.07
CA LEU A 268 13.58 -10.34 -12.03
C LEU A 268 12.71 -11.46 -11.42
N ASP A 269 11.40 -11.26 -11.32
CA ASP A 269 10.44 -12.26 -10.82
C ASP A 269 9.25 -12.40 -11.78
N THR A 270 8.56 -13.53 -11.73
CA THR A 270 7.26 -13.69 -12.39
C THR A 270 6.15 -12.96 -11.65
N SER A 271 5.26 -12.36 -12.41
CA SER A 271 4.07 -11.66 -11.93
C SER A 271 2.81 -12.20 -12.62
N THR A 272 1.68 -12.16 -11.94
CA THR A 272 0.38 -12.50 -12.54
C THR A 272 -0.68 -11.52 -12.07
N THR A 273 -1.42 -10.95 -13.01
CA THR A 273 -2.56 -10.06 -12.76
C THR A 273 -3.83 -10.64 -13.38
N THR A 274 -4.99 -10.05 -13.10
CA THR A 274 -6.25 -10.45 -13.75
C THR A 274 -6.71 -9.39 -14.73
N VAL A 275 -6.99 -9.82 -15.96
CA VAL A 275 -7.51 -8.99 -17.06
C VAL A 275 -8.86 -9.50 -17.54
N ILE A 276 -9.61 -8.62 -18.18
CA ILE A 276 -10.88 -8.94 -18.82
C ILE A 276 -10.61 -9.53 -20.21
N GLN A 277 -11.39 -10.54 -20.59
CA GLN A 277 -11.34 -11.12 -21.93
C GLN A 277 -11.75 -10.08 -22.97
N PRO A 278 -10.92 -9.78 -23.99
CA PRO A 278 -11.31 -8.92 -25.10
C PRO A 278 -12.34 -9.61 -26.02
N GLY A 279 -13.11 -8.81 -26.76
CA GLY A 279 -14.17 -9.30 -27.66
C GLY A 279 -15.55 -8.71 -27.37
N PRO A 280 -16.64 -9.25 -27.94
CA PRO A 280 -17.98 -8.68 -27.82
C PRO A 280 -18.41 -8.46 -26.36
N LEU A 281 -18.92 -7.26 -26.06
CA LEU A 281 -19.31 -6.87 -24.71
C LEU A 281 -20.39 -7.79 -24.11
N VAL A 282 -21.32 -8.25 -24.96
CA VAL A 282 -22.41 -9.14 -24.55
C VAL A 282 -21.90 -10.51 -24.11
N ASN A 283 -20.92 -11.09 -24.80
CA ASN A 283 -20.34 -12.41 -24.48
C ASN A 283 -19.65 -12.38 -23.11
N PHE A 284 -18.98 -11.27 -22.79
CA PHE A 284 -18.42 -11.06 -21.46
C PHE A 284 -19.51 -11.01 -20.37
N LEU A 285 -20.64 -10.33 -20.61
CA LEU A 285 -21.74 -10.27 -19.64
C LEU A 285 -22.44 -11.62 -19.44
N ILE A 286 -22.72 -12.34 -20.53
CA ILE A 286 -23.24 -13.72 -20.56
C ILE A 286 -22.36 -14.63 -19.69
N ALA A 287 -21.06 -14.67 -19.98
CA ALA A 287 -20.11 -15.49 -19.23
C ALA A 287 -19.99 -15.05 -17.76
N ASN A 288 -19.89 -13.73 -17.50
CA ASN A 288 -19.65 -13.22 -16.15
C ASN A 288 -20.84 -13.41 -15.20
N GLN A 289 -22.07 -13.35 -15.73
CA GLN A 289 -23.30 -13.58 -14.96
C GLN A 289 -23.79 -15.03 -14.99
N ASN A 290 -23.17 -15.89 -15.81
CA ASN A 290 -23.56 -17.28 -16.02
C ASN A 290 -25.03 -17.40 -16.47
N VAL A 291 -25.36 -16.70 -17.56
CA VAL A 291 -26.67 -16.72 -18.22
C VAL A 291 -26.50 -17.10 -19.69
N ASP A 292 -27.52 -17.72 -20.29
CA ASP A 292 -27.41 -18.33 -21.63
C ASP A 292 -27.75 -17.38 -22.80
N ASN A 293 -28.36 -16.23 -22.52
CA ASN A 293 -28.98 -15.36 -23.54
C ASN A 293 -28.92 -13.88 -23.10
N PRO A 294 -28.70 -12.87 -23.98
CA PRO A 294 -28.58 -11.46 -23.58
C PRO A 294 -29.78 -10.91 -22.80
N PHE A 295 -30.98 -11.39 -23.08
CA PHE A 295 -32.21 -10.93 -22.41
C PHE A 295 -32.32 -11.37 -20.94
N LYS A 296 -31.52 -12.35 -20.50
CA LYS A 296 -31.43 -12.78 -19.09
C LYS A 296 -30.40 -11.98 -18.26
N ILE A 297 -29.70 -11.01 -18.86
CA ILE A 297 -28.65 -10.22 -18.18
C ILE A 297 -29.27 -9.31 -17.10
N ASP A 298 -28.76 -9.40 -15.87
CA ASP A 298 -29.03 -8.41 -14.82
C ASP A 298 -28.23 -7.14 -15.12
N TRP A 299 -28.92 -6.15 -15.70
CA TRP A 299 -28.33 -4.87 -16.07
C TRP A 299 -27.92 -4.01 -14.86
N THR A 300 -28.49 -4.26 -13.68
CA THR A 300 -28.08 -3.58 -12.43
C THR A 300 -26.69 -4.06 -12.00
N LYS A 301 -26.43 -5.38 -12.06
CA LYS A 301 -25.09 -5.95 -11.87
C LYS A 301 -24.14 -5.51 -12.99
N ALA A 302 -24.57 -5.58 -14.25
CA ALA A 302 -23.75 -5.18 -15.41
C ALA A 302 -23.24 -3.73 -15.27
N LYS A 303 -24.11 -2.79 -14.87
CA LYS A 303 -23.75 -1.37 -14.63
C LYS A 303 -22.60 -1.20 -13.63
N GLN A 304 -22.54 -2.05 -12.59
CA GLN A 304 -21.46 -2.00 -11.58
C GLN A 304 -20.15 -2.63 -12.08
N ILE A 305 -20.23 -3.60 -12.98
CA ILE A 305 -19.08 -4.33 -13.55
C ILE A 305 -18.44 -3.51 -14.69
N LEU A 306 -19.24 -2.95 -15.59
CA LEU A 306 -18.80 -2.21 -16.77
C LEU A 306 -18.27 -0.81 -16.48
N LYS A 307 -18.57 -0.24 -15.30
CA LYS A 307 -18.15 1.12 -14.92
C LYS A 307 -16.64 1.29 -15.04
N ASN A 308 -16.21 2.28 -15.85
CA ASN A 308 -14.82 2.60 -16.18
C ASN A 308 -14.09 1.64 -17.14
N LEU A 309 -14.73 0.60 -17.68
CA LEU A 309 -14.12 -0.20 -18.75
C LEU A 309 -14.03 0.59 -20.05
N ARG A 310 -13.14 0.17 -20.95
CA ARG A 310 -12.99 0.66 -22.31
C ARG A 310 -13.57 -0.32 -23.31
N ILE A 311 -14.22 0.22 -24.33
CA ILE A 311 -14.75 -0.52 -25.47
C ILE A 311 -14.26 0.12 -26.77
N LYS A 312 -14.03 -0.70 -27.78
CA LYS A 312 -13.86 -0.30 -29.17
C LYS A 312 -15.19 -0.47 -29.89
N LEU A 313 -15.59 0.52 -30.68
CA LEU A 313 -16.85 0.48 -31.43
C LEU A 313 -16.62 -0.13 -32.81
N SER A 314 -17.45 -1.10 -33.22
CA SER A 314 -17.31 -1.79 -34.51
C SER A 314 -17.39 -0.83 -35.70
N HIS A 315 -18.44 0.00 -35.75
CA HIS A 315 -18.76 0.90 -36.85
C HIS A 315 -17.79 2.09 -37.05
N SER A 316 -16.92 2.39 -36.07
CA SER A 316 -16.02 3.55 -36.14
C SER A 316 -14.58 3.26 -35.71
N ASN A 317 -14.29 2.05 -35.25
CA ASN A 317 -13.01 1.63 -34.68
C ASN A 317 -12.49 2.50 -33.50
N ARG A 318 -13.30 3.40 -32.95
CA ARG A 318 -12.91 4.32 -31.87
C ARG A 318 -12.98 3.64 -30.49
N GLU A 319 -11.99 3.93 -29.64
CA GLU A 319 -12.01 3.55 -28.23
C GLU A 319 -12.76 4.58 -27.38
N HIS A 320 -13.65 4.09 -26.54
CA HIS A 320 -14.46 4.88 -25.62
C HIS A 320 -14.46 4.27 -24.22
N LYS A 321 -14.58 5.11 -23.19
CA LYS A 321 -14.72 4.67 -21.79
C LYS A 321 -16.20 4.64 -21.40
N ILE A 322 -16.66 3.52 -20.86
CA ILE A 322 -18.02 3.36 -20.36
C ILE A 322 -18.21 4.23 -19.10
N THR A 323 -19.17 5.15 -19.17
CA THR A 323 -19.58 6.02 -18.06
C THR A 323 -20.88 5.54 -17.40
N GLY A 324 -21.74 4.84 -18.14
CA GLY A 324 -22.98 4.27 -17.63
C GLY A 324 -23.75 3.45 -18.65
N LEU A 325 -25.05 3.29 -18.39
CA LEU A 325 -26.06 2.69 -19.28
C LEU A 325 -27.20 3.69 -19.46
N SER A 326 -27.99 3.52 -20.53
CA SER A 326 -29.28 4.22 -20.72
C SER A 326 -30.29 3.89 -19.61
N LYS A 327 -31.40 4.66 -19.57
CA LYS A 327 -32.52 4.36 -18.66
C LYS A 327 -33.55 3.45 -19.35
N ARG A 328 -33.76 3.62 -20.65
CA ARG A 328 -34.70 2.86 -21.49
C ARG A 328 -33.96 1.93 -22.46
N PRO A 329 -34.65 0.95 -23.07
CA PRO A 329 -34.12 0.14 -24.16
C PRO A 329 -33.73 0.97 -25.40
N CYS A 330 -32.89 0.41 -26.28
CA CYS A 330 -32.37 1.08 -27.49
C CYS A 330 -33.46 1.61 -28.44
N ARG A 331 -34.62 0.94 -28.49
CA ARG A 331 -35.80 1.36 -29.27
C ARG A 331 -36.59 2.53 -28.67
N GLU A 332 -36.36 2.87 -27.40
CA GLU A 332 -37.12 3.88 -26.62
C GLU A 332 -36.23 5.02 -26.09
N GLU A 333 -34.90 4.85 -26.10
CA GLU A 333 -33.94 5.89 -25.71
C GLU A 333 -33.77 6.88 -26.88
N MET A 334 -34.20 8.12 -26.67
CA MET A 334 -34.15 9.22 -27.64
C MET A 334 -32.88 10.05 -27.48
N PHE A 335 -32.47 10.73 -28.56
CA PHE A 335 -31.50 11.83 -28.48
C PHE A 335 -31.75 12.89 -29.55
N LEU A 336 -31.32 14.12 -29.27
CA LEU A 336 -31.39 15.25 -30.20
C LEU A 336 -30.31 15.14 -31.28
N LEU A 337 -30.73 14.86 -32.51
CA LEU A 337 -29.90 14.83 -33.70
C LEU A 337 -29.94 16.21 -34.38
N LYS A 338 -28.80 16.91 -34.40
CA LYS A 338 -28.63 18.12 -35.23
C LYS A 338 -28.50 17.71 -36.70
N LEU A 339 -29.49 18.05 -37.51
CA LEU A 339 -29.38 18.02 -38.96
C LEU A 339 -28.60 19.26 -39.41
N ARG A 340 -27.76 19.11 -40.42
CA ARG A 340 -27.20 20.25 -41.15
C ARG A 340 -28.16 20.53 -42.30
N GLY A 341 -28.71 21.74 -42.35
CA GLY A 341 -29.31 22.26 -43.58
C GLY A 341 -28.26 22.32 -44.68
N SER A 342 -28.72 22.46 -45.93
CA SER A 342 -27.86 22.77 -47.09
C SER A 342 -27.06 24.05 -46.87
N ASP A 343 -26.03 24.27 -47.69
CA ASP A 343 -24.94 25.25 -47.52
C ASP A 343 -25.33 26.74 -47.45
N ASN A 344 -26.12 27.13 -46.43
CA ASN A 344 -26.56 28.50 -46.19
C ASN A 344 -26.31 28.90 -44.71
N PRO A 345 -25.56 29.99 -44.40
CA PRO A 345 -25.09 30.26 -43.04
C PRO A 345 -26.16 30.65 -42.01
N ASN A 346 -27.36 31.06 -42.46
CA ASN A 346 -28.42 31.61 -41.60
C ASN A 346 -29.56 30.62 -41.29
N ASP A 347 -29.48 29.36 -41.72
CA ASP A 347 -30.57 28.42 -41.49
C ASP A 347 -30.53 27.81 -40.08
N ASN A 348 -31.68 27.77 -39.41
CA ASN A 348 -31.79 27.32 -38.03
C ASN A 348 -31.43 25.84 -37.94
N VAL A 349 -30.49 25.49 -37.06
CA VAL A 349 -30.02 24.10 -36.91
C VAL A 349 -31.16 23.18 -36.44
N GLN A 350 -31.84 22.54 -37.38
CA GLN A 350 -32.97 21.68 -37.12
C GLN A 350 -32.55 20.49 -36.25
N THR A 351 -32.97 20.50 -34.99
CA THR A 351 -32.80 19.37 -34.07
C THR A 351 -34.02 18.48 -34.12
N VAL A 352 -33.84 17.26 -34.61
CA VAL A 352 -34.88 16.22 -34.62
C VAL A 352 -34.57 15.21 -33.53
N GLU A 353 -35.55 14.87 -32.69
CA GLU A 353 -35.42 13.73 -31.78
C GLU A 353 -35.56 12.42 -32.56
N VAL A 354 -34.60 11.52 -32.38
CA VAL A 354 -34.60 10.19 -33.02
C VAL A 354 -34.23 9.14 -31.97
N THR A 355 -34.81 7.94 -32.06
CA THR A 355 -34.37 6.81 -31.22
C THR A 355 -32.93 6.41 -31.56
N VAL A 356 -32.20 5.84 -30.59
CA VAL A 356 -30.88 5.26 -30.88
C VAL A 356 -31.00 4.13 -31.92
N TYR A 357 -32.06 3.32 -31.85
CA TYR A 357 -32.30 2.23 -32.79
C TYR A 357 -32.50 2.73 -34.24
N GLU A 358 -33.41 3.67 -34.49
CA GLU A 358 -33.67 4.18 -35.85
C GLU A 358 -32.47 4.94 -36.41
N TYR A 359 -31.67 5.61 -35.57
CA TYR A 359 -30.43 6.24 -36.02
C TYR A 359 -29.44 5.22 -36.58
N PHE A 360 -29.22 4.10 -35.89
CA PHE A 360 -28.29 3.07 -36.37
C PHE A 360 -28.87 2.25 -37.54
N VAL A 361 -30.14 1.86 -37.48
CA VAL A 361 -30.76 1.06 -38.55
C VAL A 361 -31.06 1.92 -39.79
N ARG A 362 -31.92 2.94 -39.68
CA ARG A 362 -32.41 3.69 -40.86
C ARG A 362 -31.40 4.71 -41.40
N ARG A 363 -30.59 5.37 -40.54
CA ARG A 363 -29.66 6.43 -40.97
C ARG A 363 -28.21 5.99 -41.12
N ARG A 364 -27.79 4.87 -40.51
CA ARG A 364 -26.43 4.31 -40.67
C ARG A 364 -26.39 3.01 -41.47
N GLY A 365 -27.53 2.39 -41.79
CA GLY A 365 -27.58 1.11 -42.49
C GLY A 365 -26.99 -0.04 -41.68
N ILE A 366 -27.01 0.05 -40.35
CA ILE A 366 -26.46 -0.96 -39.44
C ILE A 366 -27.62 -1.71 -38.80
N GLU A 367 -27.83 -2.95 -39.23
CA GLU A 367 -28.78 -3.86 -38.61
C GLU A 367 -28.38 -4.18 -37.16
N LEU A 368 -29.38 -4.32 -36.29
CA LEU A 368 -29.22 -4.59 -34.85
C LEU A 368 -30.11 -5.77 -34.47
N SER A 369 -29.53 -6.97 -34.41
CA SER A 369 -30.25 -8.23 -34.29
C SER A 369 -30.89 -8.45 -32.92
N TYR A 370 -30.25 -8.00 -31.83
CA TYR A 370 -30.76 -8.18 -30.46
C TYR A 370 -30.70 -6.92 -29.59
N SER A 371 -30.05 -5.85 -30.03
CA SER A 371 -29.91 -4.64 -29.19
C SER A 371 -31.20 -3.85 -28.98
N SER A 372 -32.25 -4.05 -29.79
CA SER A 372 -33.48 -3.24 -29.80
C SER A 372 -34.17 -3.13 -28.43
N SER A 373 -34.27 -4.25 -27.69
CA SER A 373 -34.88 -4.35 -26.36
C SER A 373 -33.87 -4.31 -25.20
N LEU A 374 -32.57 -4.09 -25.49
CA LEU A 374 -31.52 -3.96 -24.49
C LEU A 374 -31.19 -2.47 -24.22
N PRO A 375 -30.68 -2.11 -23.02
CA PRO A 375 -30.20 -0.76 -22.75
C PRO A 375 -28.89 -0.46 -23.52
N CYS A 376 -28.72 0.79 -23.94
CA CYS A 376 -27.51 1.26 -24.60
C CYS A 376 -26.37 1.51 -23.61
N ILE A 377 -25.14 1.39 -24.09
CA ILE A 377 -23.93 1.78 -23.37
C ILE A 377 -23.75 3.29 -23.47
N ASN A 378 -23.62 3.99 -22.34
CA ASN A 378 -23.26 5.40 -22.33
C ASN A 378 -21.74 5.57 -22.30
N VAL A 379 -21.21 6.27 -23.30
CA VAL A 379 -19.79 6.65 -23.43
C VAL A 379 -19.55 8.17 -23.31
N GLY A 380 -20.63 8.95 -23.19
CA GLY A 380 -20.60 10.40 -23.01
C GLY A 380 -20.46 10.82 -21.55
N SER A 381 -20.54 12.13 -21.29
CA SER A 381 -20.56 12.67 -19.93
C SER A 381 -21.97 12.57 -19.33
N LYS A 382 -22.14 12.93 -18.03
CA LYS A 382 -23.47 13.02 -17.42
C LYS A 382 -24.36 14.08 -18.10
N HIS A 383 -23.78 15.20 -18.52
CA HIS A 383 -24.50 16.35 -19.11
C HIS A 383 -24.62 16.25 -20.63
N LYS A 384 -23.79 15.43 -21.27
CA LYS A 384 -23.83 15.13 -22.71
C LYS A 384 -23.66 13.63 -22.91
N PRO A 385 -24.71 12.83 -22.71
CA PRO A 385 -24.66 11.39 -22.92
C PRO A 385 -24.42 11.07 -24.40
N GLN A 386 -23.83 9.90 -24.65
CA GLN A 386 -23.68 9.34 -25.98
C GLN A 386 -23.96 7.85 -25.88
N PHE A 387 -25.09 7.43 -26.44
CA PHE A 387 -25.60 6.06 -26.33
C PHE A 387 -25.21 5.23 -27.55
N ILE A 388 -24.66 4.04 -27.30
CA ILE A 388 -24.26 3.09 -28.33
C ILE A 388 -24.94 1.73 -28.06
N PRO A 389 -25.53 1.07 -29.07
CA PRO A 389 -26.06 -0.30 -28.95
C PRO A 389 -24.99 -1.28 -28.44
N VAL A 390 -25.39 -2.23 -27.60
CA VAL A 390 -24.50 -3.21 -26.93
C VAL A 390 -23.72 -4.05 -27.95
N GLU A 391 -24.39 -4.44 -29.02
CA GLU A 391 -23.89 -5.26 -30.14
C GLU A 391 -22.76 -4.59 -30.92
N LEU A 392 -22.68 -3.26 -30.92
CA LEU A 392 -21.60 -2.50 -31.56
C LEU A 392 -20.39 -2.28 -30.64
N CYS A 393 -20.40 -2.84 -29.42
CA CYS A 393 -19.38 -2.64 -28.40
C CYS A 393 -18.51 -3.89 -28.20
N SER A 394 -17.18 -3.76 -28.34
CA SER A 394 -16.22 -4.82 -28.01
C SER A 394 -15.23 -4.35 -26.94
N LEU A 395 -14.94 -5.16 -25.94
CA LEU A 395 -13.97 -4.88 -24.88
C LEU A 395 -12.53 -4.93 -25.43
N VAL A 396 -11.75 -3.90 -25.07
CA VAL A 396 -10.32 -3.77 -25.42
C VAL A 396 -9.46 -4.73 -24.56
N SER A 397 -8.33 -5.19 -25.09
CA SER A 397 -7.38 -6.06 -24.38
C SER A 397 -6.68 -5.38 -23.18
N LEU A 398 -6.00 -6.19 -22.36
CA LEU A 398 -5.19 -5.77 -21.21
C LEU A 398 -5.92 -4.86 -20.19
N GLN A 399 -7.23 -5.01 -20.04
CA GLN A 399 -7.98 -4.26 -19.04
C GLN A 399 -8.03 -5.00 -17.71
N ARG A 400 -7.34 -4.47 -16.70
CA ARG A 400 -7.27 -5.08 -15.37
C ARG A 400 -8.66 -5.22 -14.73
N TYR A 401 -9.05 -6.45 -14.42
CA TYR A 401 -10.21 -6.75 -13.58
C TYR A 401 -9.89 -6.38 -12.12
N LYS A 402 -10.68 -5.48 -11.53
CA LYS A 402 -10.44 -4.90 -10.18
C LYS A 402 -11.45 -5.36 -9.11
N LYS A 403 -12.41 -6.22 -9.44
CA LYS A 403 -13.40 -6.73 -8.48
C LYS A 403 -12.85 -7.99 -7.78
N GLU A 404 -13.48 -8.39 -6.67
CA GLU A 404 -13.10 -9.61 -5.98
C GLU A 404 -13.44 -10.85 -6.83
N LEU A 405 -12.49 -11.77 -6.95
CA LEU A 405 -12.64 -13.03 -7.68
C LEU A 405 -13.46 -14.05 -6.86
N SER A 406 -14.23 -14.89 -7.53
CA SER A 406 -14.92 -16.02 -6.88
C SER A 406 -13.91 -16.99 -6.23
N ALA A 407 -14.39 -17.85 -5.32
CA ALA A 407 -13.55 -18.87 -4.70
C ALA A 407 -12.92 -19.83 -5.74
N HIS A 408 -13.72 -20.19 -6.76
CA HIS A 408 -13.28 -21.03 -7.88
C HIS A 408 -12.23 -20.32 -8.74
N GLN A 409 -12.49 -19.07 -9.16
CA GLN A 409 -11.54 -18.23 -9.91
C GLN A 409 -10.21 -18.05 -9.17
N ARG A 410 -10.25 -17.81 -7.85
CA ARG A 410 -9.03 -17.74 -7.01
C ARG A 410 -8.25 -19.05 -7.01
N SER A 411 -8.92 -20.19 -6.87
CA SER A 411 -8.26 -21.50 -6.89
C SER A 411 -7.64 -21.80 -8.26
N LEU A 412 -8.37 -21.51 -9.33
CA LEU A 412 -7.90 -21.73 -10.70
C LEU A 412 -6.72 -20.82 -11.06
N LEU A 413 -6.75 -19.56 -10.61
CA LEU A 413 -5.64 -18.61 -10.74
C LEU A 413 -4.41 -19.11 -9.99
N VAL A 414 -4.54 -19.51 -8.73
CA VAL A 414 -3.41 -20.04 -7.93
C VAL A 414 -2.82 -21.27 -8.60
N ASN A 415 -3.64 -22.21 -9.05
CA ASN A 415 -3.16 -23.43 -9.69
C ASN A 415 -2.43 -23.15 -11.02
N LYS A 416 -2.96 -22.27 -11.88
CA LYS A 416 -2.36 -21.94 -13.19
C LYS A 416 -1.15 -21.00 -13.12
N SER A 417 -1.00 -20.23 -12.04
CA SER A 417 0.15 -19.33 -11.81
C SER A 417 1.23 -19.93 -10.91
N SER A 418 1.02 -21.13 -10.36
CA SER A 418 2.03 -21.82 -9.55
C SER A 418 3.12 -22.41 -10.46
N GLN A 419 4.37 -21.98 -10.28
CA GLN A 419 5.53 -22.52 -11.00
C GLN A 419 6.53 -23.10 -10.01
N LYS A 420 6.97 -24.35 -10.25
CA LYS A 420 8.06 -24.99 -9.50
C LYS A 420 9.39 -24.27 -9.73
N PRO A 421 10.39 -24.44 -8.84
CA PRO A 421 11.72 -23.81 -8.96
C PRO A 421 12.32 -23.87 -10.37
N ILE A 422 12.40 -25.06 -10.97
CA ILE A 422 13.02 -25.27 -12.28
C ILE A 422 12.23 -24.61 -13.44
N GLU A 423 10.89 -24.63 -13.35
CA GLU A 423 9.99 -23.98 -14.32
C GLU A 423 10.09 -22.46 -14.26
N LEU A 424 10.22 -21.92 -13.04
CA LEU A 424 10.42 -20.50 -12.79
C LEU A 424 11.80 -20.07 -13.30
N MET A 425 12.87 -20.80 -12.99
CA MET A 425 14.22 -20.49 -13.47
C MET A 425 14.31 -20.49 -15.01
N LYS A 426 13.72 -21.50 -15.67
CA LYS A 426 13.64 -21.55 -17.14
C LYS A 426 12.93 -20.31 -17.69
N HIS A 427 11.77 -19.96 -17.14
CA HIS A 427 10.99 -18.82 -17.62
C HIS A 427 11.67 -17.48 -17.37
N LEU A 428 12.38 -17.30 -16.24
CA LEU A 428 13.19 -16.09 -16.00
C LEU A 428 14.33 -15.94 -17.01
N ASN A 429 15.00 -17.03 -17.39
CA ASN A 429 16.01 -17.02 -18.45
C ASN A 429 15.42 -16.71 -19.84
N GLU A 430 14.22 -17.21 -20.13
CA GLU A 430 13.49 -16.87 -21.36
C GLU A 430 13.11 -15.38 -21.39
N GLU A 431 12.64 -14.82 -20.27
CA GLU A 431 12.30 -13.41 -20.14
C GLU A 431 13.53 -12.50 -20.24
N LEU A 432 14.68 -12.86 -19.65
CA LEU A 432 15.93 -12.10 -19.82
C LEU A 432 16.34 -12.02 -21.30
N LYS A 433 16.37 -13.18 -21.98
CA LYS A 433 16.71 -13.26 -23.41
C LYS A 433 15.71 -12.53 -24.31
N THR A 434 14.43 -12.55 -23.96
CA THR A 434 13.38 -11.86 -24.72
C THR A 434 13.41 -10.34 -24.49
N ASN A 435 13.82 -9.90 -23.30
CA ASN A 435 13.87 -8.48 -22.97
C ASN A 435 15.15 -7.79 -23.49
N ASP A 436 16.25 -8.53 -23.59
CA ASP A 436 17.53 -8.12 -24.19
C ASP A 436 17.97 -6.70 -23.76
N TYR A 437 18.15 -6.53 -22.45
CA TYR A 437 18.37 -5.21 -21.84
C TYR A 437 19.63 -4.49 -22.34
N ASP A 438 20.64 -5.24 -22.79
CA ASP A 438 21.89 -4.70 -23.33
C ASP A 438 21.70 -4.04 -24.72
N THR A 439 20.56 -4.26 -25.38
CA THR A 439 20.16 -3.51 -26.60
C THR A 439 19.45 -2.18 -26.31
N ASP A 440 19.07 -1.89 -25.05
CA ASP A 440 18.40 -0.63 -24.73
C ASP A 440 19.38 0.56 -24.89
N PRO A 441 19.08 1.56 -25.74
CA PRO A 441 20.02 2.65 -26.04
C PRO A 441 20.48 3.42 -24.81
N MET A 442 19.63 3.56 -23.79
CA MET A 442 20.01 4.28 -22.58
C MET A 442 20.87 3.41 -21.67
N LEU A 443 20.50 2.15 -21.42
CA LEU A 443 21.33 1.25 -20.59
C LEU A 443 22.72 1.07 -21.21
N ARG A 444 22.79 0.88 -22.53
CA ARG A 444 24.06 0.78 -23.26
C ARG A 444 24.90 2.05 -23.16
N THR A 445 24.30 3.24 -23.29
CA THR A 445 25.02 4.52 -23.13
C THR A 445 25.47 4.76 -21.69
N CYS A 446 24.70 4.26 -20.71
CA CYS A 446 25.11 4.21 -19.31
C CYS A 446 26.22 3.18 -19.04
N GLY A 447 26.68 2.40 -20.03
CA GLY A 447 27.65 1.32 -19.83
C GLY A 447 27.13 0.20 -18.94
N ILE A 448 25.80 0.05 -18.81
CA ILE A 448 25.15 -0.94 -17.96
C ILE A 448 24.89 -2.21 -18.76
N SER A 449 25.42 -3.34 -18.28
CA SER A 449 25.12 -4.69 -18.77
C SER A 449 24.64 -5.58 -17.62
N ILE A 450 23.68 -6.45 -17.92
CA ILE A 450 23.03 -7.35 -16.95
C ILE A 450 23.44 -8.80 -17.22
N ASP A 451 24.10 -9.43 -16.25
CA ASP A 451 24.50 -10.83 -16.31
C ASP A 451 23.29 -11.76 -16.46
N ILE A 452 23.34 -12.68 -17.42
CA ILE A 452 22.27 -13.66 -17.68
C ILE A 452 22.29 -14.88 -16.74
N SER A 453 23.31 -15.00 -15.89
CA SER A 453 23.48 -16.10 -14.94
C SER A 453 22.82 -15.81 -13.57
N PHE A 454 22.24 -16.84 -12.95
CA PHE A 454 21.67 -16.72 -11.61
C PHE A 454 22.77 -16.48 -10.56
N THR A 455 22.66 -15.42 -9.77
CA THR A 455 23.67 -15.12 -8.73
C THR A 455 23.68 -16.19 -7.65
N GLN A 456 24.85 -16.83 -7.47
CA GLN A 456 25.10 -17.76 -6.38
C GLN A 456 25.33 -17.04 -5.05
N VAL A 457 24.72 -17.57 -3.97
CA VAL A 457 24.83 -17.08 -2.59
C VAL A 457 25.01 -18.24 -1.61
N GLY A 458 25.68 -17.98 -0.49
CA GLY A 458 25.76 -18.92 0.62
C GLY A 458 24.56 -18.77 1.55
N GLY A 459 23.88 -19.88 1.86
CA GLY A 459 22.88 -19.97 2.92
C GLY A 459 23.29 -20.93 4.03
N ARG A 460 22.53 -20.94 5.12
CA ARG A 460 22.64 -21.89 6.23
C ARG A 460 21.28 -22.52 6.52
N ILE A 461 21.23 -23.80 6.87
CA ILE A 461 20.01 -24.51 7.27
C ILE A 461 20.04 -24.68 8.79
N LEU A 462 19.16 -23.98 9.49
CA LEU A 462 18.95 -24.17 10.93
C LEU A 462 18.20 -25.46 11.20
N SER A 463 18.65 -26.22 12.20
CA SER A 463 17.96 -27.44 12.65
C SER A 463 16.56 -27.12 13.19
N PRO A 464 15.54 -27.94 12.89
CA PRO A 464 14.21 -27.76 13.47
C PRO A 464 14.25 -27.91 15.00
N PRO A 465 13.55 -27.07 15.77
CA PRO A 465 13.50 -27.21 17.22
C PRO A 465 12.71 -28.46 17.61
N GLN A 466 13.10 -29.07 18.73
CA GLN A 466 12.38 -30.19 19.32
C GLN A 466 11.06 -29.73 19.95
N LEU A 467 9.99 -30.46 19.73
CA LEU A 467 8.69 -30.23 20.36
C LEU A 467 8.47 -31.18 21.54
N ARG A 468 7.63 -30.75 22.48
CA ARG A 468 7.13 -31.57 23.58
C ARG A 468 5.61 -31.70 23.47
N VAL A 469 5.11 -32.93 23.64
CA VAL A 469 3.69 -33.27 23.54
C VAL A 469 3.18 -33.89 24.85
N GLY A 470 1.99 -34.49 24.84
CA GLY A 470 1.44 -35.18 26.01
C GLY A 470 2.36 -36.28 26.55
N ASN A 471 2.12 -36.71 27.79
CA ASN A 471 2.98 -37.65 28.53
C ASN A 471 4.46 -37.21 28.66
N LYS A 472 4.76 -35.91 28.49
CA LYS A 472 6.11 -35.31 28.47
C LYS A 472 7.02 -35.79 27.32
N GLU A 473 6.48 -36.48 26.32
CA GLU A 473 7.23 -37.08 25.20
C GLU A 473 7.84 -36.01 24.27
N ASN A 474 9.03 -36.32 23.74
CA ASN A 474 9.70 -35.51 22.73
C ASN A 474 9.21 -35.87 21.32
N LEU A 475 9.09 -34.87 20.46
CA LEU A 475 8.69 -35.02 19.06
C LEU A 475 9.61 -34.16 18.18
N ALA A 476 10.40 -34.81 17.34
CA ALA A 476 11.25 -34.17 16.34
C ALA A 476 10.47 -33.87 15.03
N PRO A 477 10.33 -32.60 14.59
CA PRO A 477 9.73 -32.29 13.30
C PRO A 477 10.58 -32.82 12.14
N ARG A 478 9.93 -33.51 11.19
CA ARG A 478 10.55 -33.96 9.92
C ARG A 478 10.12 -33.01 8.80
N PHE A 479 11.08 -32.41 8.08
CA PHE A 479 10.82 -31.40 7.04
C PHE A 479 9.83 -30.30 7.48
N SER A 480 10.03 -29.73 8.68
CA SER A 480 9.13 -28.75 9.30
C SER A 480 7.68 -29.21 9.51
N ARG A 481 7.44 -30.53 9.62
CA ARG A 481 6.12 -31.11 9.88
C ARG A 481 6.16 -32.14 10.99
N TRP A 482 5.03 -32.31 11.66
CA TRP A 482 4.80 -33.33 12.67
C TRP A 482 3.42 -33.96 12.50
N SER A 483 3.16 -35.02 13.27
CA SER A 483 1.82 -35.59 13.42
C SER A 483 1.54 -35.91 14.89
N PHE A 484 0.26 -35.96 15.26
CA PHE A 484 -0.20 -36.45 16.55
C PHE A 484 -0.80 -37.88 16.44
N ASN A 485 -0.40 -38.65 15.44
CA ASN A 485 -0.69 -40.09 15.39
C ASN A 485 -0.10 -40.72 16.67
N ASP A 486 -0.93 -41.43 17.43
CA ASP A 486 -0.53 -42.11 18.67
C ASP A 486 0.10 -41.20 19.74
N LYS A 487 -0.17 -39.88 19.67
CA LYS A 487 0.27 -38.86 20.63
C LYS A 487 -0.91 -38.04 21.17
N LYS A 488 -0.85 -37.70 22.45
CA LYS A 488 -1.76 -36.76 23.11
C LYS A 488 -1.24 -35.32 23.01
N PHE A 489 -2.13 -34.34 23.16
CA PHE A 489 -1.73 -32.94 23.26
C PHE A 489 -0.96 -32.65 24.55
N ALA A 490 -0.13 -31.62 24.54
CA ALA A 490 0.65 -31.18 25.71
C ALA A 490 -0.26 -30.73 26.88
N GLU A 491 -1.28 -29.93 26.58
CA GLU A 491 -2.37 -29.57 27.48
C GLU A 491 -3.72 -29.69 26.76
N PRO A 492 -4.39 -30.85 26.83
CA PRO A 492 -5.75 -30.99 26.35
C PRO A 492 -6.75 -30.30 27.31
N LYS A 493 -7.76 -29.63 26.77
CA LYS A 493 -8.91 -29.11 27.54
C LYS A 493 -10.20 -29.81 27.07
N GLY A 494 -10.99 -30.30 28.01
CA GLY A 494 -12.27 -30.96 27.73
C GLY A 494 -13.38 -30.00 27.31
N ILE A 495 -14.49 -30.58 26.84
CA ILE A 495 -15.74 -29.87 26.51
C ILE A 495 -16.89 -30.59 27.21
N GLU A 496 -17.42 -29.97 28.26
CA GLU A 496 -18.46 -30.56 29.11
C GLU A 496 -19.86 -30.06 28.73
N PHE A 497 -19.99 -28.74 28.52
CA PHE A 497 -21.28 -28.07 28.33
C PHE A 497 -21.22 -27.19 27.07
N TRP A 498 -21.79 -27.70 25.97
CA TRP A 498 -21.71 -27.09 24.65
C TRP A 498 -22.91 -27.45 23.78
N ALA A 499 -23.10 -26.71 22.69
CA ALA A 499 -24.18 -26.94 21.74
C ALA A 499 -23.72 -26.81 20.28
N VAL A 500 -24.57 -27.31 19.38
CA VAL A 500 -24.38 -27.22 17.93
C VAL A 500 -25.45 -26.32 17.32
N ALA A 501 -25.06 -25.42 16.43
CA ALA A 501 -25.96 -24.65 15.56
C ALA A 501 -25.73 -25.04 14.10
N ASN A 502 -26.76 -25.53 13.43
CA ASN A 502 -26.69 -26.02 12.07
C ASN A 502 -27.47 -25.12 11.09
N PHE A 503 -26.75 -24.53 10.14
CA PHE A 503 -27.29 -23.78 9.00
C PHE A 503 -27.06 -24.53 7.68
N SER A 504 -26.78 -25.84 7.73
CA SER A 504 -26.42 -26.65 6.58
C SER A 504 -27.23 -27.94 6.49
N THR A 505 -27.68 -28.26 5.28
CA THR A 505 -28.48 -29.47 5.00
C THR A 505 -27.62 -30.65 4.51
N GLY A 506 -26.28 -30.53 4.58
CA GLY A 506 -25.34 -31.46 3.95
C GLY A 506 -24.45 -32.25 4.91
N TYR A 507 -24.81 -32.35 6.20
CA TYR A 507 -24.01 -33.06 7.20
C TYR A 507 -24.86 -34.00 8.05
N ASP A 508 -24.33 -35.18 8.34
CA ASP A 508 -24.70 -35.89 9.56
C ASP A 508 -23.99 -35.23 10.75
N VAL A 509 -24.74 -34.40 11.49
CA VAL A 509 -24.24 -33.71 12.68
C VAL A 509 -23.88 -34.70 13.80
N ARG A 510 -24.59 -35.82 13.93
CA ARG A 510 -24.35 -36.81 14.99
C ARG A 510 -23.06 -37.57 14.73
N ALA A 511 -22.90 -38.14 13.52
CA ALA A 511 -21.66 -38.82 13.13
C ALA A 511 -20.44 -37.89 13.24
N PHE A 512 -20.59 -36.61 12.87
CA PHE A 512 -19.52 -35.62 13.03
C PHE A 512 -19.14 -35.36 14.51
N CYS A 513 -20.13 -35.30 15.41
CA CYS A 513 -19.86 -35.10 16.84
C CYS A 513 -19.23 -36.36 17.49
N ILE A 514 -19.67 -37.56 17.09
CA ILE A 514 -19.09 -38.84 17.55
C ILE A 514 -17.62 -38.92 17.11
N GLY A 515 -17.33 -38.78 15.81
CA GLY A 515 -15.95 -38.82 15.31
C GLY A 515 -15.05 -37.70 15.85
N MET A 516 -15.64 -36.56 16.25
CA MET A 516 -14.89 -35.53 16.98
C MET A 516 -14.56 -35.97 18.41
N ALA A 517 -15.49 -36.63 19.11
CA ALA A 517 -15.29 -37.09 20.49
C ALA A 517 -14.27 -38.24 20.56
N GLU A 518 -14.37 -39.22 19.66
CA GLU A 518 -13.43 -40.34 19.53
C GLU A 518 -12.01 -39.85 19.23
N LEU A 519 -11.86 -39.02 18.18
CA LEU A 519 -10.57 -38.45 17.84
C LEU A 519 -10.05 -37.52 18.94
N GLY A 520 -10.93 -36.77 19.61
CA GLY A 520 -10.62 -35.95 20.78
C GLY A 520 -10.03 -36.76 21.92
N ALA A 521 -10.69 -37.88 22.28
CA ALA A 521 -10.23 -38.81 23.30
C ALA A 521 -8.84 -39.39 22.96
N SER A 522 -8.60 -39.74 21.69
CA SER A 522 -7.27 -40.19 21.23
C SER A 522 -6.16 -39.15 21.47
N LYS A 523 -6.50 -37.85 21.47
CA LYS A 523 -5.56 -36.74 21.75
C LYS A 523 -5.59 -36.26 23.20
N GLY A 524 -6.34 -36.93 24.08
CA GLY A 524 -6.47 -36.63 25.50
C GLY A 524 -7.55 -35.59 25.85
N MET A 525 -8.38 -35.15 24.88
CA MET A 525 -9.51 -34.25 25.14
C MET A 525 -10.79 -35.03 25.41
N HIS A 526 -11.34 -34.93 26.63
CA HIS A 526 -12.68 -35.44 26.91
C HIS A 526 -13.74 -34.49 26.33
N ILE A 527 -14.47 -34.93 25.30
CA ILE A 527 -15.56 -34.18 24.67
C ILE A 527 -16.86 -34.95 24.95
N ARG A 528 -17.74 -34.38 25.77
CA ARG A 528 -19.08 -34.95 26.01
C ARG A 528 -19.98 -34.77 24.77
N PRO A 529 -21.08 -35.52 24.64
CA PRO A 529 -22.14 -35.21 23.68
C PRO A 529 -22.62 -33.75 23.83
N PRO A 530 -23.04 -33.07 22.74
CA PRO A 530 -23.60 -31.73 22.83
C PRO A 530 -24.93 -31.76 23.60
N ALA A 531 -25.15 -30.78 24.48
CA ALA A 531 -26.38 -30.69 25.28
C ALA A 531 -27.62 -30.48 24.40
N PHE A 532 -27.48 -29.67 23.33
CA PHE A 532 -28.52 -29.43 22.34
C PHE A 532 -27.93 -29.27 20.93
N VAL A 533 -28.72 -29.63 19.93
CA VAL A 533 -28.47 -29.38 18.50
C VAL A 533 -29.62 -28.52 17.98
N PHE A 534 -29.30 -27.36 17.41
CA PHE A 534 -30.27 -26.40 16.88
C PHE A 534 -30.20 -26.38 15.35
N GLU A 535 -31.34 -26.57 14.70
CA GLU A 535 -31.47 -26.58 13.25
C GLU A 535 -32.07 -25.26 12.73
N GLU A 536 -31.59 -24.75 11.62
CA GLU A 536 -32.12 -23.51 11.04
C GLU A 536 -33.58 -23.68 10.61
N ASN A 537 -34.46 -22.83 11.12
CA ASN A 537 -35.84 -22.77 10.67
C ASN A 537 -35.92 -22.37 9.19
N VAL A 538 -36.50 -23.23 8.35
CA VAL A 538 -36.65 -23.05 6.89
C VAL A 538 -37.28 -21.70 6.52
N LYS A 539 -38.18 -21.15 7.35
CA LYS A 539 -38.80 -19.82 7.15
C LYS A 539 -37.79 -18.66 7.16
N HIS A 540 -36.59 -18.87 7.71
CA HIS A 540 -35.55 -17.86 7.87
C HIS A 540 -34.42 -17.95 6.83
N LYS A 541 -34.26 -19.08 6.15
CA LYS A 541 -33.17 -19.36 5.19
C LYS A 541 -33.06 -18.37 4.02
N LYS A 542 -34.15 -17.64 3.70
CA LYS A 542 -34.20 -16.57 2.67
C LYS A 542 -33.97 -15.15 3.23
N LYS A 543 -33.93 -14.95 4.55
CA LYS A 543 -33.70 -13.64 5.20
C LYS A 543 -32.21 -13.25 5.15
N PRO A 544 -31.85 -11.97 5.41
CA PRO A 544 -30.45 -11.57 5.56
C PRO A 544 -29.71 -12.38 6.63
N GLY A 545 -28.41 -12.60 6.43
CA GLY A 545 -27.62 -13.49 7.28
C GLY A 545 -27.48 -13.04 8.74
N SER A 546 -27.61 -11.74 9.03
CA SER A 546 -27.74 -11.23 10.40
C SER A 546 -28.98 -11.80 11.08
N VAL A 547 -30.14 -11.64 10.45
CA VAL A 547 -31.45 -12.08 10.98
C VAL A 547 -31.52 -13.61 11.16
N GLN A 548 -30.89 -14.39 10.27
CA GLN A 548 -30.76 -15.84 10.43
C GLN A 548 -30.00 -16.18 11.73
N VAL A 549 -28.88 -15.51 11.96
CA VAL A 549 -28.05 -15.70 13.16
C VAL A 549 -28.75 -15.18 14.42
N ASP A 550 -29.43 -14.04 14.37
CA ASP A 550 -30.23 -13.51 15.48
C ASP A 550 -31.26 -14.54 15.95
N LYS A 551 -32.04 -15.10 15.01
CA LYS A 551 -33.08 -16.09 15.31
C LYS A 551 -32.52 -17.42 15.80
N MET A 552 -31.35 -17.84 15.33
CA MET A 552 -30.64 -18.99 15.90
C MET A 552 -30.18 -18.72 17.35
N PHE A 553 -29.69 -17.52 17.64
CA PHE A 553 -29.29 -17.14 19.01
C PHE A 553 -30.48 -17.05 19.98
N GLU A 554 -31.65 -16.56 19.55
CA GLU A 554 -32.88 -16.62 20.34
C GLU A 554 -33.25 -18.08 20.72
N GLN A 555 -33.14 -19.01 19.77
CA GLN A 555 -33.39 -20.43 20.04
C GLN A 555 -32.37 -21.05 21.00
N ILE A 556 -31.08 -20.71 20.84
CA ILE A 556 -30.03 -21.17 21.76
C ILE A 556 -30.31 -20.65 23.17
N MET A 557 -30.47 -19.34 23.34
CA MET A 557 -30.57 -18.73 24.68
C MET A 557 -31.86 -19.11 25.41
N SER A 558 -32.97 -19.40 24.70
CA SER A 558 -34.19 -19.93 25.35
C SER A 558 -34.02 -21.33 25.95
N LYS A 559 -33.02 -22.11 25.53
CA LYS A 559 -32.62 -23.39 26.16
C LYS A 559 -31.48 -23.25 27.16
N PHE A 560 -30.85 -22.08 27.25
CA PHE A 560 -29.76 -21.75 28.17
C PHE A 560 -30.07 -20.46 28.98
N PRO A 561 -31.20 -20.39 29.72
CA PRO A 561 -31.62 -19.14 30.38
C PRO A 561 -30.82 -18.76 31.62
N LYS A 562 -30.12 -19.73 32.27
CA LYS A 562 -29.32 -19.49 33.47
C LYS A 562 -27.81 -19.41 33.16
N ASP A 563 -27.28 -20.41 32.47
CA ASP A 563 -25.86 -20.50 32.09
C ASP A 563 -25.69 -20.64 30.57
N PRO A 564 -24.96 -19.74 29.90
CA PRO A 564 -24.67 -19.87 28.48
C PRO A 564 -23.71 -21.04 28.19
N PRO A 565 -23.77 -21.67 27.00
CA PRO A 565 -22.90 -22.79 26.66
C PRO A 565 -21.43 -22.35 26.58
N ARG A 566 -20.52 -23.14 27.18
CA ARG A 566 -19.07 -22.83 27.20
C ARG A 566 -18.43 -22.92 25.81
N PHE A 567 -19.07 -23.60 24.87
CA PHE A 567 -18.63 -23.73 23.49
C PHE A 567 -19.81 -23.87 22.50
N LEU A 568 -19.65 -23.32 21.29
CA LEU A 568 -20.59 -23.50 20.18
C LEU A 568 -19.90 -24.02 18.90
N LEU A 569 -20.38 -25.13 18.37
CA LEU A 569 -20.02 -25.63 17.03
C LEU A 569 -21.04 -25.14 16.01
N CYS A 570 -20.59 -24.55 14.90
CA CYS A 570 -21.44 -23.96 13.88
C CYS A 570 -21.19 -24.59 12.51
N PHE A 571 -22.21 -25.23 11.94
CA PHE A 571 -22.17 -25.76 10.58
C PHE A 571 -22.70 -24.70 9.62
N LEU A 572 -21.86 -24.26 8.69
CA LEU A 572 -22.20 -23.26 7.67
C LEU A 572 -22.49 -23.94 6.32
N PRO A 573 -23.40 -23.38 5.50
CA PRO A 573 -23.76 -23.95 4.20
C PRO A 573 -22.61 -23.84 3.18
N ALA A 574 -21.70 -22.87 3.34
CA ALA A 574 -20.55 -22.68 2.46
C ALA A 574 -19.38 -21.98 3.17
N LYS A 575 -18.15 -22.22 2.67
CA LYS A 575 -16.90 -21.66 3.23
C LYS A 575 -16.86 -20.13 3.30
N PHE A 576 -17.58 -19.45 2.40
CA PHE A 576 -17.70 -18.00 2.32
C PHE A 576 -19.14 -17.54 2.56
N SER A 577 -19.83 -18.20 3.52
CA SER A 577 -21.20 -17.84 3.90
C SER A 577 -21.26 -16.44 4.53
N ASN A 578 -22.27 -15.67 4.13
CA ASN A 578 -22.66 -14.39 4.74
C ASN A 578 -23.05 -14.51 6.24
N LEU A 579 -23.27 -15.73 6.75
CA LEU A 579 -23.53 -16.02 8.16
C LEU A 579 -22.28 -15.99 9.04
N TYR A 580 -21.08 -16.09 8.46
CA TYR A 580 -19.84 -16.13 9.26
C TYR A 580 -19.63 -14.86 10.08
N GLY A 581 -19.76 -13.68 9.46
CA GLY A 581 -19.58 -12.40 10.12
C GLY A 581 -20.55 -12.17 11.30
N PRO A 582 -21.88 -12.30 11.11
CA PRO A 582 -22.84 -12.06 12.20
C PRO A 582 -22.71 -13.12 13.30
N TRP A 583 -22.42 -14.38 12.94
CA TRP A 583 -22.16 -15.44 13.90
C TRP A 583 -20.94 -15.11 14.79
N LYS A 584 -19.85 -14.60 14.20
CA LYS A 584 -18.69 -14.14 14.97
C LYS A 584 -18.99 -12.93 15.84
N LYS A 585 -19.79 -11.97 15.37
CA LYS A 585 -20.23 -10.82 16.16
C LYS A 585 -20.95 -11.27 17.44
N LYS A 586 -22.02 -12.06 17.31
CA LYS A 586 -22.78 -12.59 18.45
C LYS A 586 -21.91 -13.38 19.41
N CYS A 587 -21.15 -14.36 18.90
CA CYS A 587 -20.33 -15.19 19.77
C CYS A 587 -19.27 -14.37 20.52
N LEU A 588 -18.53 -13.48 19.86
CA LEU A 588 -17.31 -12.89 20.43
C LEU A 588 -17.54 -11.54 21.10
N MET A 589 -18.47 -10.72 20.60
CA MET A 589 -18.71 -9.37 21.10
C MET A 589 -19.94 -9.30 22.00
N ASN A 590 -21.03 -10.00 21.67
CA ASN A 590 -22.26 -9.94 22.46
C ASN A 590 -22.28 -10.90 23.66
N PHE A 591 -21.72 -12.12 23.52
CA PHE A 591 -21.85 -13.18 24.53
C PHE A 591 -20.52 -13.75 25.06
N GLY A 592 -19.36 -13.44 24.46
CA GLY A 592 -18.06 -13.97 24.87
C GLY A 592 -17.85 -15.48 24.69
N ILE A 593 -18.72 -16.17 23.93
CA ILE A 593 -18.73 -17.63 23.77
C ILE A 593 -17.69 -18.12 22.75
N ARG A 594 -16.85 -19.06 23.20
CA ARG A 594 -15.88 -19.78 22.36
C ARG A 594 -16.61 -20.59 21.30
N ASN A 595 -16.19 -20.48 20.04
CA ASN A 595 -16.94 -21.11 18.95
C ASN A 595 -16.06 -21.55 17.77
N GLN A 596 -16.49 -22.59 17.05
CA GLN A 596 -15.82 -23.11 15.86
C GLN A 596 -16.82 -23.28 14.71
N CYS A 597 -16.53 -22.66 13.56
CA CYS A 597 -17.34 -22.80 12.34
C CYS A 597 -16.70 -23.83 11.39
N ILE A 598 -17.51 -24.64 10.72
CA ILE A 598 -17.12 -25.64 9.72
C ILE A 598 -17.99 -25.51 8.45
N ALA A 599 -17.43 -25.91 7.31
CA ALA A 599 -18.01 -25.60 5.98
C ALA A 599 -17.41 -26.46 4.83
N LYS A 600 -17.05 -27.72 5.11
CA LYS A 600 -16.52 -28.71 4.15
C LYS A 600 -17.44 -29.94 4.13
N ASN A 601 -18.09 -30.21 3.00
CA ASN A 601 -19.10 -31.28 2.82
C ASN A 601 -18.62 -32.73 3.08
N ARG A 602 -17.33 -32.96 3.36
CA ARG A 602 -16.80 -34.24 3.86
C ARG A 602 -15.84 -33.99 5.00
N ALA A 603 -16.08 -34.65 6.13
CA ALA A 603 -15.19 -34.67 7.28
C ALA A 603 -14.30 -35.92 7.21
N ASP A 604 -13.15 -35.82 6.54
CA ASP A 604 -12.09 -36.81 6.70
C ASP A 604 -11.41 -36.64 8.06
N GLU A 605 -10.80 -37.70 8.58
CA GLU A 605 -10.10 -37.70 9.88
C GLU A 605 -9.03 -36.60 9.93
N THR A 606 -8.32 -36.37 8.83
CA THR A 606 -7.35 -35.27 8.70
C THR A 606 -7.99 -33.90 8.90
N TYR A 607 -9.21 -33.65 8.40
CA TYR A 607 -9.94 -32.42 8.66
C TYR A 607 -10.39 -32.34 10.12
N LEU A 608 -10.93 -33.42 10.70
CA LEU A 608 -11.31 -33.47 12.11
C LEU A 608 -10.12 -33.17 13.03
N ALA A 609 -8.95 -33.77 12.80
CA ALA A 609 -7.72 -33.48 13.53
C ALA A 609 -7.37 -31.97 13.51
N ASN A 610 -7.42 -31.35 12.33
CA ASN A 610 -7.18 -29.91 12.16
C ASN A 610 -8.28 -29.03 12.80
N VAL A 611 -9.51 -29.53 12.93
CA VAL A 611 -10.59 -28.86 13.67
C VAL A 611 -10.31 -28.94 15.17
N ILE A 612 -9.98 -30.11 15.70
CA ILE A 612 -9.73 -30.37 17.12
C ILE A 612 -8.54 -29.55 17.64
N LEU A 613 -7.41 -29.46 16.90
CA LEU A 613 -6.28 -28.58 17.23
C LEU A 613 -6.74 -27.14 17.54
N LYS A 614 -7.66 -26.61 16.72
CA LYS A 614 -8.20 -25.26 16.87
C LYS A 614 -9.25 -25.14 17.96
N ILE A 615 -9.90 -26.22 18.35
CA ILE A 615 -10.85 -26.24 19.47
C ILE A 615 -10.05 -26.20 20.78
N ASN A 616 -9.05 -27.08 20.95
CA ASN A 616 -8.18 -27.08 22.13
C ASN A 616 -7.56 -25.69 22.37
N ALA A 617 -6.96 -25.09 21.34
CA ALA A 617 -6.37 -23.76 21.41
C ALA A 617 -7.35 -22.65 21.81
N LYS A 618 -8.65 -22.77 21.45
CA LYS A 618 -9.68 -21.79 21.84
C LYS A 618 -10.19 -21.97 23.27
N LEU A 619 -10.12 -23.19 23.79
CA LEU A 619 -10.45 -23.52 25.18
C LEU A 619 -9.32 -23.11 26.15
N GLY A 620 -8.15 -22.73 25.62
CA GLY A 620 -6.96 -22.39 26.40
C GLY A 620 -6.00 -23.56 26.60
N GLY A 621 -6.07 -24.59 25.76
CA GLY A 621 -5.12 -25.70 25.73
C GLY A 621 -3.98 -25.50 24.74
N LEU A 622 -2.93 -26.30 24.93
CA LEU A 622 -1.74 -26.34 24.08
C LEU A 622 -1.64 -27.71 23.42
N ASN A 623 -1.46 -27.72 22.10
CA ASN A 623 -1.33 -28.96 21.34
C ASN A 623 0.11 -29.49 21.44
N SER A 624 1.09 -28.60 21.31
CA SER A 624 2.52 -28.87 21.49
C SER A 624 3.25 -27.62 21.98
N MET A 625 4.32 -27.81 22.74
CA MET A 625 5.24 -26.75 23.19
C MET A 625 6.64 -26.97 22.61
N LEU A 626 7.53 -25.99 22.68
CA LEU A 626 8.95 -26.21 22.37
C LEU A 626 9.64 -26.88 23.56
N SER A 627 10.54 -27.84 23.32
CA SER A 627 11.33 -28.43 24.39
C SER A 627 12.25 -27.40 25.07
N ALA A 628 12.77 -26.43 24.28
CA ALA A 628 13.55 -25.30 24.78
C ALA A 628 12.74 -24.30 25.63
N GLU A 629 11.45 -24.15 25.35
CA GLU A 629 10.51 -23.31 26.12
C GLU A 629 10.25 -23.93 27.49
N VAL A 630 9.94 -25.23 27.53
CA VAL A 630 9.72 -25.99 28.78
C VAL A 630 11.01 -26.09 29.62
N SER A 631 12.17 -26.20 28.97
CA SER A 631 13.48 -26.29 29.63
C SER A 631 14.12 -24.91 29.91
N GLN A 632 13.43 -23.81 29.58
CA GLN A 632 13.88 -22.43 29.79
C GLN A 632 15.25 -22.10 29.14
N THR A 633 15.57 -22.73 28.02
CA THR A 633 16.86 -22.59 27.32
C THR A 633 16.83 -21.62 26.13
N ILE A 634 15.74 -20.88 25.89
CA ILE A 634 15.69 -19.90 24.80
C ILE A 634 16.60 -18.71 25.16
N PRO A 635 17.65 -18.40 24.38
CA PRO A 635 18.60 -17.35 24.71
C PRO A 635 17.93 -16.00 24.91
N LEU A 636 18.31 -15.30 25.99
CA LEU A 636 17.82 -13.99 26.44
C LEU A 636 16.34 -13.94 26.86
N VAL A 637 15.45 -14.68 26.19
CA VAL A 637 13.98 -14.65 26.37
C VAL A 637 13.49 -15.46 27.59
N SER A 638 14.10 -16.60 27.90
CA SER A 638 13.66 -17.46 29.01
C SER A 638 14.20 -17.07 30.37
N LYS A 639 15.17 -16.14 30.45
CA LYS A 639 15.89 -15.80 31.70
C LYS A 639 15.32 -14.59 32.44
N VAL A 640 14.75 -13.65 31.71
CA VAL A 640 14.23 -12.36 32.17
C VAL A 640 12.77 -12.25 31.71
N PRO A 641 11.84 -11.62 32.45
CA PRO A 641 10.46 -11.41 32.01
C PRO A 641 10.34 -10.70 30.66
N THR A 642 10.18 -11.49 29.59
CA THR A 642 10.13 -11.02 28.20
C THR A 642 8.74 -11.19 27.61
N MET A 643 8.15 -10.09 27.16
CA MET A 643 6.89 -10.09 26.40
C MET A 643 7.19 -10.06 24.89
N ILE A 644 6.48 -10.88 24.13
CA ILE A 644 6.56 -10.88 22.66
C ILE A 644 5.26 -10.27 22.13
N LEU A 645 5.38 -9.09 21.52
CA LEU A 645 4.31 -8.40 20.80
C LEU A 645 4.39 -8.69 19.30
N ALA A 646 3.25 -8.71 18.62
CA ALA A 646 3.20 -8.58 17.17
C ALA A 646 2.04 -7.70 16.70
N MET A 647 2.30 -6.93 15.65
CA MET A 647 1.42 -5.86 15.16
C MET A 647 1.18 -6.05 13.65
N SER A 648 -0.09 -6.03 13.23
CA SER A 648 -0.49 -6.18 11.83
C SER A 648 -1.74 -5.35 11.52
N VAL A 649 -1.72 -4.64 10.40
CA VAL A 649 -2.87 -3.92 9.87
C VAL A 649 -3.48 -4.67 8.69
N THR A 650 -4.80 -4.57 8.52
CA THR A 650 -5.53 -5.19 7.42
C THR A 650 -6.58 -4.23 6.89
N HIS A 651 -6.37 -3.75 5.66
CA HIS A 651 -7.33 -2.89 4.97
C HIS A 651 -8.42 -3.70 4.26
N ALA A 652 -9.56 -3.05 4.02
CA ALA A 652 -10.61 -3.58 3.16
C ALA A 652 -10.17 -3.73 1.67
N PRO A 653 -10.88 -4.55 0.87
CA PRO A 653 -10.61 -4.68 -0.56
C PRO A 653 -10.75 -3.34 -1.29
N SER A 654 -9.87 -3.08 -2.27
CA SER A 654 -9.78 -1.80 -2.98
C SER A 654 -11.06 -1.35 -3.74
N SER A 655 -12.08 -2.19 -3.80
CA SER A 655 -13.43 -1.86 -4.28
C SER A 655 -14.29 -1.09 -3.28
N ARG A 656 -13.93 -1.07 -1.99
CA ARG A 656 -14.57 -0.30 -0.92
C ARG A 656 -13.53 0.64 -0.29
N THR A 657 -13.49 1.87 -0.78
CA THR A 657 -12.51 2.89 -0.38
C THR A 657 -12.88 3.62 0.92
N ASP A 658 -14.12 3.41 1.36
CA ASP A 658 -14.83 3.95 2.52
C ASP A 658 -14.68 3.10 3.79
N PHE A 659 -14.33 1.81 3.65
CA PHE A 659 -14.22 0.90 4.78
C PHE A 659 -12.94 1.16 5.61
N PRO A 660 -13.02 1.11 6.96
CA PRO A 660 -11.87 1.32 7.84
C PRO A 660 -10.79 0.25 7.65
N SER A 661 -9.57 0.58 8.07
CA SER A 661 -8.53 -0.42 8.30
C SER A 661 -8.70 -1.01 9.70
N VAL A 662 -8.30 -2.26 9.90
CA VAL A 662 -8.29 -2.89 11.21
C VAL A 662 -6.85 -3.17 11.63
N ALA A 663 -6.43 -2.61 12.76
CA ALA A 663 -5.18 -2.96 13.41
C ALA A 663 -5.41 -4.06 14.44
N ALA A 664 -4.41 -4.92 14.61
CA ALA A 664 -4.39 -5.96 15.63
C ALA A 664 -3.01 -6.02 16.28
N VAL A 665 -3.00 -6.06 17.61
CA VAL A 665 -1.81 -6.32 18.42
C VAL A 665 -2.02 -7.62 19.17
N VAL A 666 -0.99 -8.47 19.19
CA VAL A 666 -0.96 -9.75 19.89
C VAL A 666 0.18 -9.73 20.90
N GLY A 667 -0.10 -10.10 22.15
CA GLY A 667 0.90 -10.24 23.21
C GLY A 667 1.03 -11.68 23.70
N SER A 668 2.27 -12.11 23.96
CA SER A 668 2.54 -13.38 24.65
C SER A 668 2.10 -13.33 26.11
N ARG A 669 1.95 -14.50 26.73
CA ARG A 669 1.41 -14.68 28.09
C ARG A 669 2.06 -15.86 28.77
N GLN A 670 1.94 -15.92 30.09
CA GLN A 670 2.45 -17.03 30.91
C GLN A 670 3.97 -17.21 30.76
N TRP A 671 4.73 -16.11 30.83
CA TRP A 671 6.20 -16.16 30.78
C TRP A 671 6.73 -17.17 31.82
N PRO A 672 7.70 -18.05 31.47
CA PRO A 672 8.58 -18.03 30.28
C PRO A 672 8.02 -18.68 29.00
N MET A 673 6.72 -19.00 28.93
CA MET A 673 6.11 -19.57 27.73
C MET A 673 6.03 -18.54 26.58
N ILE A 674 6.28 -19.02 25.36
CA ILE A 674 6.16 -18.28 24.09
C ILE A 674 5.10 -18.90 23.15
N SER A 675 4.40 -19.95 23.59
CA SER A 675 3.32 -20.62 22.85
C SER A 675 1.92 -20.03 23.09
N CYS A 676 1.74 -19.22 24.14
CA CYS A 676 0.45 -18.65 24.57
C CYS A 676 0.30 -17.16 24.24
N TYR A 677 -0.85 -16.77 23.69
CA TYR A 677 -1.09 -15.41 23.18
C TYR A 677 -2.51 -14.89 23.43
N ARG A 678 -2.66 -13.57 23.57
CA ARG A 678 -3.93 -12.82 23.50
C ARG A 678 -3.86 -11.81 22.36
N ALA A 679 -4.97 -11.60 21.66
CA ALA A 679 -5.11 -10.59 20.62
C ALA A 679 -6.06 -9.50 21.09
N SER A 680 -5.77 -8.25 20.73
CA SER A 680 -6.65 -7.10 20.84
C SER A 680 -6.63 -6.32 19.53
N VAL A 681 -7.75 -5.64 19.19
CA VAL A 681 -8.00 -5.10 17.85
C VAL A 681 -8.70 -3.74 17.92
N CYS A 682 -8.36 -2.83 17.01
CA CYS A 682 -9.09 -1.58 16.81
C CYS A 682 -9.36 -1.29 15.33
N THR A 683 -10.35 -0.43 15.09
CA THR A 683 -10.55 0.26 13.81
C THR A 683 -9.71 1.52 13.73
N GLN A 684 -9.19 1.80 12.53
CA GLN A 684 -8.53 3.06 12.19
C GLN A 684 -8.95 3.50 10.78
N PRO A 685 -8.62 4.75 10.35
CA PRO A 685 -9.10 5.26 9.07
C PRO A 685 -8.73 4.39 7.84
N PRO A 686 -9.47 4.52 6.73
CA PRO A 686 -9.24 3.73 5.52
C PRO A 686 -7.82 3.91 4.97
N LYS A 687 -7.12 2.80 4.73
CA LYS A 687 -5.75 2.71 4.18
C LYS A 687 -4.62 3.30 5.06
N THR A 688 -4.89 3.73 6.28
CA THR A 688 -3.83 4.04 7.25
C THR A 688 -3.10 2.77 7.64
N GLU A 689 -1.77 2.75 7.51
CA GLU A 689 -0.91 1.63 7.91
C GLU A 689 -0.31 1.81 9.31
N THR A 690 -0.01 3.05 9.75
CA THR A 690 0.40 3.36 11.13
C THR A 690 -0.73 3.07 12.12
N ILE A 691 -0.43 2.53 13.29
CA ILE A 691 -1.40 2.25 14.35
C ILE A 691 -1.39 3.40 15.37
N HIS A 692 -2.52 4.11 15.50
CA HIS A 692 -2.69 5.33 16.33
C HIS A 692 -3.50 5.09 17.62
N SER A 693 -3.56 3.85 18.10
CA SER A 693 -4.35 3.48 19.28
C SER A 693 -3.61 2.47 20.14
N LEU A 694 -2.28 2.55 20.14
CA LEU A 694 -1.43 1.75 21.01
C LEU A 694 -1.48 2.33 22.43
N PHE A 695 -1.46 3.67 22.54
CA PHE A 695 -1.70 4.44 23.76
C PHE A 695 -2.79 5.49 23.52
N ARG A 696 -3.80 5.53 24.39
CA ARG A 696 -4.93 6.48 24.34
C ARG A 696 -5.37 6.85 25.76
N PRO A 697 -4.68 7.80 26.41
CA PRO A 697 -5.10 8.31 27.72
C PRO A 697 -6.47 8.98 27.61
N VAL A 698 -7.31 8.72 28.61
CA VAL A 698 -8.65 9.30 28.80
C VAL A 698 -8.70 10.15 30.07
N SER A 699 -7.83 9.85 31.03
CA SER A 699 -7.54 10.68 32.21
C SER A 699 -6.09 10.46 32.64
N ASP A 700 -5.62 11.16 33.67
CA ASP A 700 -4.27 10.98 34.26
C ASP A 700 -4.03 9.58 34.86
N ARG A 701 -5.08 8.75 34.99
CA ARG A 701 -5.01 7.39 35.57
C ARG A 701 -5.57 6.29 34.68
N GLU A 702 -6.20 6.65 33.56
CA GLU A 702 -6.82 5.69 32.65
C GLU A 702 -6.35 5.85 31.22
N ASP A 703 -5.77 4.76 30.70
CA ASP A 703 -5.45 4.55 29.29
C ASP A 703 -6.43 3.50 28.71
N THR A 704 -6.90 3.75 27.49
CA THR A 704 -7.78 2.85 26.71
C THR A 704 -7.08 2.28 25.47
N GLY A 705 -5.78 2.54 25.33
CA GLY A 705 -4.92 1.99 24.29
C GLY A 705 -4.75 0.48 24.37
N ILE A 706 -4.50 -0.13 23.21
CA ILE A 706 -4.38 -1.59 23.08
C ILE A 706 -3.25 -2.15 23.95
N ILE A 707 -2.16 -1.40 24.12
CA ILE A 707 -0.96 -1.90 24.81
C ILE A 707 -1.26 -2.16 26.28
N ARG A 708 -2.01 -1.29 26.96
CA ARG A 708 -2.40 -1.48 28.36
C ARG A 708 -3.15 -2.80 28.58
N GLU A 709 -4.11 -3.15 27.73
CA GLU A 709 -4.85 -4.43 27.85
C GLU A 709 -3.89 -5.63 27.84
N LEU A 710 -2.91 -5.60 26.93
CA LEU A 710 -1.93 -6.68 26.77
C LEU A 710 -0.92 -6.69 27.93
N LEU A 711 -0.45 -5.53 28.40
CA LEU A 711 0.48 -5.41 29.54
C LEU A 711 -0.15 -5.93 30.83
N MET A 712 -1.39 -5.50 31.14
CA MET A 712 -2.14 -6.01 32.30
C MET A 712 -2.36 -7.52 32.20
N ASN A 713 -2.61 -8.05 30.99
CA ASN A 713 -2.80 -9.48 30.81
C ASN A 713 -1.48 -10.29 30.86
N PHE A 714 -0.35 -9.70 30.48
CA PHE A 714 0.97 -10.29 30.70
C PHE A 714 1.27 -10.38 32.21
N TYR A 715 1.11 -9.26 32.93
CA TYR A 715 1.36 -9.17 34.37
C TYR A 715 0.58 -10.24 35.16
N ALA A 716 -0.74 -10.26 34.97
CA ALA A 716 -1.64 -11.20 35.65
C ALA A 716 -1.40 -12.68 35.26
N SER A 717 -0.77 -12.97 34.12
CA SER A 717 -0.49 -14.35 33.69
C SER A 717 0.94 -14.81 33.94
N SER A 718 1.86 -13.91 34.30
CA SER A 718 3.31 -14.19 34.39
C SER A 718 3.85 -14.12 35.84
N GLY A 719 2.96 -14.34 36.81
CA GLY A 719 3.27 -14.30 38.24
C GLY A 719 3.45 -12.88 38.77
N ASN A 720 2.59 -11.94 38.36
CA ASN A 720 2.60 -10.54 38.79
C ASN A 720 3.95 -9.83 38.55
N ARG A 721 4.60 -10.13 37.41
CA ARG A 721 5.83 -9.47 36.96
C ARG A 721 5.57 -8.60 35.74
N LYS A 722 6.09 -7.38 35.78
CA LYS A 722 6.15 -6.48 34.62
C LYS A 722 7.19 -7.04 33.63
N PRO A 723 7.00 -6.91 32.31
CA PRO A 723 8.04 -7.29 31.37
C PRO A 723 9.23 -6.34 31.51
N GLU A 724 10.42 -6.88 31.74
CA GLU A 724 11.70 -6.13 31.68
C GLU A 724 12.19 -6.02 30.23
N GLN A 725 11.67 -6.85 29.34
CA GLN A 725 11.99 -6.90 27.92
C GLN A 725 10.73 -6.99 27.06
N ILE A 726 10.69 -6.28 25.94
CA ILE A 726 9.58 -6.34 24.98
C ILE A 726 10.14 -6.51 23.55
N ILE A 727 9.81 -7.64 22.92
CA ILE A 727 10.19 -7.97 21.54
C ILE A 727 8.98 -7.72 20.62
N ILE A 728 9.11 -6.83 19.65
CA ILE A 728 8.01 -6.35 18.82
C ILE A 728 8.19 -6.83 17.37
N PHE A 729 7.24 -7.61 16.87
CA PHE A 729 7.17 -8.06 15.49
C PHE A 729 6.16 -7.27 14.66
N ARG A 730 6.62 -6.35 13.82
CA ARG A 730 5.75 -5.53 12.96
C ARG A 730 5.64 -6.11 11.55
N GLN A 731 4.41 -6.29 11.06
CA GLN A 731 4.13 -6.75 9.70
C GLN A 731 3.28 -5.74 8.94
N GLY A 732 3.70 -5.37 7.72
CA GLY A 732 2.90 -4.56 6.79
C GLY A 732 3.70 -3.49 6.04
N LEU A 733 4.67 -2.88 6.74
CA LEU A 733 5.45 -1.72 6.27
C LEU A 733 6.38 -2.04 5.09
N SER A 734 6.43 -1.13 4.11
CA SER A 734 7.55 -1.01 3.17
C SER A 734 8.74 -0.28 3.81
N GLU A 735 9.93 -0.39 3.23
CA GLU A 735 11.17 0.24 3.74
C GLU A 735 11.04 1.77 3.89
N SER A 736 10.35 2.42 2.94
CA SER A 736 10.00 3.85 3.00
C SER A 736 9.14 4.24 4.20
N GLN A 737 8.44 3.28 4.81
CA GLN A 737 7.60 3.50 5.99
C GLN A 737 8.31 3.15 7.29
N PHE A 738 9.56 2.66 7.29
CA PHE A 738 10.23 2.29 8.54
C PHE A 738 10.37 3.48 9.49
N LYS A 739 10.53 4.71 8.99
CA LYS A 739 10.51 5.92 9.83
C LYS A 739 9.18 6.14 10.58
N GLN A 740 8.06 5.64 10.04
CA GLN A 740 6.73 5.74 10.67
C GLN A 740 6.59 4.83 11.91
N ILE A 741 7.51 3.88 12.13
CA ILE A 741 7.48 3.01 13.30
C ILE A 741 7.95 3.72 14.58
N ILE A 742 8.66 4.85 14.48
CA ILE A 742 9.11 5.62 15.65
C ILE A 742 7.91 6.07 16.48
N SER A 743 6.85 6.60 15.85
CA SER A 743 5.66 7.04 16.58
C SER A 743 4.91 5.85 17.21
N GLU A 744 4.87 4.70 16.55
CA GLU A 744 4.29 3.47 17.14
C GLU A 744 5.09 3.03 18.39
N MET A 745 6.42 3.12 18.35
CA MET A 745 7.30 2.83 19.48
C MET A 745 7.13 3.83 20.64
N GLU A 746 7.02 5.12 20.33
CA GLU A 746 6.77 6.16 21.34
C GLU A 746 5.44 5.96 22.06
N GLU A 747 4.36 5.54 21.36
CA GLU A 747 3.09 5.17 22.02
C GLU A 747 3.26 3.96 22.96
N ILE A 748 3.95 2.89 22.54
CA ILE A 748 4.19 1.71 23.38
C ILE A 748 4.97 2.07 24.65
N PHE A 749 6.00 2.94 24.52
CA PHE A 749 6.78 3.40 25.67
C PHE A 749 5.95 4.28 26.62
N LYS A 750 5.12 5.19 26.08
CA LYS A 750 4.19 6.01 26.87
C LYS A 750 3.22 5.14 27.66
N ALA A 751 2.65 4.10 27.05
CA ALA A 751 1.79 3.14 27.75
C ALA A 751 2.51 2.37 28.87
N CYS A 752 3.82 2.14 28.76
CA CYS A 752 4.60 1.56 29.85
C CYS A 752 4.78 2.57 31.01
N LYS A 753 5.25 3.79 30.69
CA LYS A 753 5.47 4.86 31.67
C LYS A 753 4.19 5.31 32.39
N PHE A 754 3.07 5.30 31.70
CA PHE A 754 1.77 5.64 32.27
C PHE A 754 1.28 4.64 33.33
N LEU A 755 1.74 3.38 33.27
CA LEU A 755 1.45 2.37 34.30
C LEU A 755 2.44 2.40 35.47
N ASP A 756 3.65 2.91 35.24
CA ASP A 756 4.72 3.07 36.23
C ASP A 756 5.82 3.99 35.64
N GLU A 757 5.94 5.20 36.19
CA GLU A 757 6.91 6.20 35.72
C GLU A 757 8.37 5.75 35.85
N THR A 758 8.68 4.84 36.77
CA THR A 758 10.04 4.30 36.94
C THR A 758 10.34 3.20 35.92
N TRP A 759 9.32 2.42 35.53
CA TRP A 759 9.49 1.26 34.67
C TRP A 759 10.03 1.64 33.28
N SER A 760 11.03 0.89 32.80
CA SER A 760 11.66 1.15 31.52
C SER A 760 12.20 -0.14 30.89
N PRO A 761 11.36 -0.90 30.18
CA PRO A 761 11.78 -2.16 29.58
C PRO A 761 12.78 -1.93 28.44
N LYS A 762 13.53 -2.98 28.10
CA LYS A 762 14.39 -3.04 26.91
C LYS A 762 13.60 -3.49 25.69
N PHE A 763 13.76 -2.82 24.56
CA PHE A 763 13.04 -3.11 23.32
C PHE A 763 13.91 -3.75 22.23
N THR A 764 13.35 -4.74 21.54
CA THR A 764 13.87 -5.23 20.25
C THR A 764 12.75 -5.16 19.21
N LEU A 765 12.99 -4.47 18.09
CA LEU A 765 11.99 -4.22 17.04
C LEU A 765 12.38 -4.95 15.75
N ILE A 766 11.49 -5.83 15.29
CA ILE A 766 11.72 -6.68 14.12
C ILE A 766 10.58 -6.48 13.11
N VAL A 767 10.88 -5.89 11.96
CA VAL A 767 9.93 -5.79 10.84
C VAL A 767 10.02 -7.04 9.96
N ALA A 768 8.87 -7.64 9.64
CA ALA A 768 8.77 -8.84 8.81
C ALA A 768 8.04 -8.53 7.49
N GLN A 769 8.76 -8.63 6.37
CA GLN A 769 8.24 -8.43 5.02
C GLN A 769 8.11 -9.76 4.27
N ARG A 770 6.88 -10.08 3.84
CA ARG A 770 6.56 -11.26 3.00
C ARG A 770 6.28 -10.90 1.53
N ARG A 771 6.26 -9.62 1.18
CA ARG A 771 5.80 -9.12 -0.13
C ARG A 771 6.95 -8.48 -0.93
N HIS A 772 8.03 -9.23 -1.12
CA HIS A 772 9.21 -8.86 -1.91
C HIS A 772 9.42 -9.82 -3.10
N HIS A 773 10.16 -9.43 -4.14
CA HIS A 773 10.35 -10.23 -5.35
C HIS A 773 11.49 -11.26 -5.28
N THR A 774 12.29 -11.25 -4.21
CA THR A 774 13.35 -12.23 -3.94
C THR A 774 12.85 -13.69 -3.95
N LYS A 775 13.52 -14.53 -4.75
CA LYS A 775 13.40 -15.99 -4.85
C LYS A 775 14.74 -16.64 -4.56
N LEU A 776 14.68 -17.83 -4.00
CA LEU A 776 15.83 -18.65 -3.67
C LEU A 776 15.62 -20.05 -4.25
N PHE A 777 16.66 -20.57 -4.89
CA PHE A 777 16.68 -21.89 -5.51
C PHE A 777 17.86 -22.70 -4.97
N GLN A 778 17.77 -24.03 -4.97
CA GLN A 778 18.93 -24.86 -4.67
C GLN A 778 19.84 -24.90 -5.90
N ALA A 779 21.16 -24.81 -5.72
CA ALA A 779 22.09 -24.87 -6.86
C ALA A 779 22.11 -26.26 -7.54
N ASN A 780 21.93 -27.33 -6.75
CA ASN A 780 22.13 -28.71 -7.17
C ASN A 780 20.85 -29.56 -7.10
N SER A 781 19.67 -28.94 -7.18
CA SER A 781 18.37 -29.63 -7.03
C SER A 781 17.24 -28.85 -7.70
N SER A 782 16.27 -29.56 -8.26
CA SER A 782 15.03 -29.01 -8.82
C SER A 782 13.97 -28.65 -7.76
N ASP A 783 14.20 -29.05 -6.50
CA ASP A 783 13.27 -28.82 -5.40
C ASP A 783 13.37 -27.42 -4.81
N ASN A 784 12.37 -27.10 -3.98
CA ASN A 784 12.38 -25.88 -3.18
C ASN A 784 13.51 -25.91 -2.14
N ILE A 785 14.02 -24.73 -1.79
CA ILE A 785 14.98 -24.59 -0.70
C ILE A 785 14.45 -25.25 0.59
N PRO A 786 15.32 -25.99 1.33
CA PRO A 786 14.89 -26.73 2.50
C PRO A 786 14.43 -25.76 3.61
N PRO A 787 13.45 -26.15 4.44
CA PRO A 787 13.01 -25.30 5.52
C PRO A 787 14.11 -25.19 6.60
N GLY A 788 14.15 -24.05 7.29
CA GLY A 788 15.28 -23.65 8.12
C GLY A 788 16.36 -22.88 7.36
N THR A 789 16.25 -22.72 6.02
CA THR A 789 17.20 -21.93 5.23
C THR A 789 17.19 -20.46 5.65
N VAL A 790 18.36 -19.92 5.97
CA VAL A 790 18.64 -18.51 6.30
C VAL A 790 19.69 -17.97 5.33
N ILE A 791 19.52 -16.72 4.92
CA ILE A 791 20.56 -15.93 4.23
C ILE A 791 20.62 -14.56 4.90
N ASP A 792 21.78 -14.22 5.44
CA ASP A 792 22.08 -12.93 6.05
C ASP A 792 23.25 -12.20 5.36
N THR A 793 23.67 -12.63 4.17
CA THR A 793 24.81 -12.06 3.43
C THR A 793 24.50 -11.84 1.95
N LYS A 794 25.25 -10.93 1.30
CA LYS A 794 25.28 -10.64 -0.16
C LYS A 794 23.97 -10.07 -0.75
N ILE A 795 22.81 -10.69 -0.52
CA ILE A 795 21.50 -10.20 -0.99
C ILE A 795 20.73 -9.39 0.05
N CYS A 796 21.27 -9.26 1.25
CA CYS A 796 20.67 -8.46 2.31
C CYS A 796 20.78 -6.96 2.02
N HIS A 797 19.88 -6.18 2.62
CA HIS A 797 19.84 -4.72 2.48
C HIS A 797 21.17 -4.11 2.97
N PRO A 798 21.73 -3.07 2.30
CA PRO A 798 23.03 -2.51 2.64
C PRO A 798 22.97 -1.60 3.86
N LEU A 799 22.04 -0.63 3.92
CA LEU A 799 21.95 0.34 5.03
C LEU A 799 21.44 -0.26 6.35
N TYR A 800 20.35 -1.05 6.32
CA TYR A 800 19.82 -1.74 7.50
C TYR A 800 20.67 -2.95 7.88
N ASN A 801 21.83 -2.69 8.49
CA ASN A 801 22.89 -3.62 8.87
C ASN A 801 22.47 -4.99 9.43
N ASN A 802 21.40 -5.07 10.23
CA ASN A 802 20.90 -6.33 10.82
C ASN A 802 19.60 -6.80 10.13
N ASN A 803 19.72 -7.43 8.97
CA ASN A 803 18.60 -8.01 8.23
C ASN A 803 18.94 -9.40 7.66
N PHE A 804 17.92 -10.26 7.50
CA PHE A 804 18.07 -11.62 6.97
C PHE A 804 16.80 -12.16 6.31
N TYR A 805 16.97 -13.02 5.31
CA TYR A 805 15.89 -13.84 4.75
C TYR A 805 15.83 -15.18 5.47
N MET A 806 14.62 -15.68 5.75
CA MET A 806 14.41 -17.01 6.32
C MET A 806 13.24 -17.73 5.64
N CYS A 807 13.44 -19.01 5.29
CA CYS A 807 12.41 -19.90 4.81
C CYS A 807 12.19 -21.03 5.82
N THR A 808 11.14 -20.94 6.64
CA THR A 808 10.86 -21.88 7.75
C THR A 808 9.96 -23.06 7.36
N HIS A 809 9.34 -23.01 6.18
CA HIS A 809 8.24 -23.88 5.77
C HIS A 809 8.49 -24.56 4.43
N VAL A 810 7.87 -25.71 4.21
CA VAL A 810 7.85 -26.37 2.90
C VAL A 810 6.73 -25.76 2.05
N ALA A 811 7.08 -25.19 0.90
CA ALA A 811 6.10 -24.77 -0.10
C ALA A 811 5.43 -25.98 -0.75
N ARG A 812 4.12 -26.14 -0.52
CA ARG A 812 3.32 -27.25 -1.08
C ARG A 812 2.99 -27.10 -2.57
N ALA A 813 3.10 -25.89 -3.09
CA ALA A 813 2.82 -25.54 -4.48
C ALA A 813 3.69 -24.35 -4.89
N GLY A 814 4.27 -24.42 -6.08
CA GLY A 814 5.12 -23.39 -6.64
C GLY A 814 6.46 -23.22 -5.92
N THR A 815 7.07 -22.05 -6.09
CA THR A 815 8.38 -21.72 -5.52
C THR A 815 8.25 -21.06 -4.13
N SER A 816 9.06 -21.52 -3.19
CA SER A 816 9.19 -20.97 -1.82
C SER A 816 9.48 -19.48 -1.85
N ARG A 817 8.78 -18.72 -1.00
CA ARG A 817 9.09 -17.32 -0.69
C ARG A 817 9.61 -17.27 0.75
N PRO A 818 10.88 -16.90 0.99
CA PRO A 818 11.33 -16.59 2.35
C PRO A 818 10.56 -15.37 2.89
N VAL A 819 10.69 -15.10 4.18
CA VAL A 819 10.33 -13.81 4.79
C VAL A 819 11.62 -13.05 5.06
N HIS A 820 11.62 -11.76 4.74
CA HIS A 820 12.70 -10.84 5.05
C HIS A 820 12.45 -10.20 6.41
N TYR A 821 13.39 -10.34 7.33
CA TYR A 821 13.34 -9.76 8.66
C TYR A 821 14.38 -8.65 8.76
N PHE A 822 13.98 -7.50 9.29
CA PHE A 822 14.83 -6.35 9.59
C PHE A 822 14.78 -6.09 11.09
N VAL A 823 15.91 -6.13 11.78
CA VAL A 823 16.01 -5.69 13.18
C VAL A 823 16.31 -4.19 13.16
N LEU A 824 15.35 -3.37 13.57
CA LEU A 824 15.41 -1.90 13.50
C LEU A 824 15.79 -1.24 14.83
N LEU A 825 15.63 -1.96 15.95
CA LEU A 825 16.09 -1.58 17.29
C LEU A 825 16.44 -2.87 18.04
N ASP A 826 17.49 -2.86 18.85
CA ASP A 826 17.80 -3.98 19.76
C ASP A 826 18.57 -3.53 21.02
N GLU A 827 17.84 -3.17 22.07
CA GLU A 827 18.38 -2.88 23.40
C GLU A 827 18.64 -4.16 24.23
N ILE A 828 18.12 -5.31 23.80
CA ILE A 828 18.27 -6.60 24.49
C ILE A 828 19.64 -7.23 24.19
N GLY A 829 20.16 -7.03 22.97
CA GLY A 829 21.51 -7.43 22.58
C GLY A 829 21.57 -8.84 21.98
N PHE A 830 20.70 -9.14 21.02
CA PHE A 830 20.72 -10.40 20.29
C PHE A 830 21.93 -10.50 19.34
N SER A 831 22.63 -11.63 19.39
CA SER A 831 23.47 -12.05 18.25
C SER A 831 22.59 -12.44 17.05
N SER A 832 23.13 -12.36 15.83
CA SER A 832 22.41 -12.78 14.62
C SER A 832 21.89 -14.22 14.71
N ASP A 833 22.66 -15.14 15.28
CA ASP A 833 22.18 -16.52 15.50
C ASP A 833 21.04 -16.59 16.51
N ASN A 834 21.06 -15.82 17.61
CA ASN A 834 19.98 -15.89 18.61
C ASN A 834 18.67 -15.31 18.08
N VAL A 835 18.68 -14.21 17.33
CA VAL A 835 17.45 -13.67 16.73
C VAL A 835 16.93 -14.59 15.61
N GLN A 836 17.82 -15.19 14.81
CA GLN A 836 17.44 -16.17 13.78
C GLN A 836 16.84 -17.44 14.41
N GLU A 837 17.43 -17.95 15.49
CA GLU A 837 16.94 -19.11 16.24
C GLU A 837 15.59 -18.83 16.93
N LEU A 838 15.40 -17.64 17.52
CA LEU A 838 14.13 -17.19 18.08
C LEU A 838 13.02 -17.10 17.02
N VAL A 839 13.30 -16.46 15.88
CA VAL A 839 12.37 -16.37 14.74
C VAL A 839 12.03 -17.75 14.18
N HIS A 840 13.00 -18.65 14.11
CA HIS A 840 12.78 -20.03 13.69
C HIS A 840 11.86 -20.75 14.69
N CYS A 841 12.13 -20.71 15.99
CA CYS A 841 11.30 -21.28 17.05
C CYS A 841 9.86 -20.77 17.02
N LEU A 842 9.65 -19.46 16.90
CA LEU A 842 8.33 -18.84 16.84
C LEU A 842 7.51 -19.25 15.60
N CYS A 843 8.12 -19.86 14.58
CA CYS A 843 7.41 -20.46 13.45
C CYS A 843 6.82 -21.85 13.76
N TYR A 844 7.19 -22.50 14.87
CA TYR A 844 6.69 -23.83 15.27
C TYR A 844 5.59 -23.79 16.33
N VAL A 845 5.47 -22.71 17.12
CA VAL A 845 4.48 -22.57 18.21
C VAL A 845 3.03 -22.31 17.73
N SER A 846 2.73 -22.58 16.46
CA SER A 846 1.39 -22.38 15.89
C SER A 846 0.44 -23.49 16.32
N GLN A 847 -0.43 -23.22 17.30
CA GLN A 847 -1.41 -24.17 17.84
C GLN A 847 -2.56 -24.52 16.85
N ARG A 848 -2.40 -24.23 15.55
CA ARG A 848 -3.46 -24.37 14.51
C ARG A 848 -3.13 -25.39 13.42
N CYS A 849 -1.92 -25.95 13.40
CA CYS A 849 -1.44 -26.88 12.37
C CYS A 849 -0.20 -27.65 12.85
N THR A 850 0.03 -28.84 12.30
CA THR A 850 1.23 -29.66 12.59
C THR A 850 2.38 -29.40 11.62
N SER A 851 2.66 -28.13 11.35
CA SER A 851 3.73 -27.71 10.45
C SER A 851 4.20 -26.32 10.78
N ALA A 852 5.50 -26.05 10.62
CA ALA A 852 6.03 -24.71 10.76
C ALA A 852 5.36 -23.77 9.75
N ILE A 853 5.01 -22.59 10.21
CA ILE A 853 4.40 -21.53 9.41
C ILE A 853 5.47 -20.60 8.85
N TYR A 854 5.18 -19.99 7.70
CA TYR A 854 6.13 -19.16 6.95
C TYR A 854 6.45 -17.81 7.62
N GLU A 855 5.66 -17.39 8.61
CA GLU A 855 5.80 -16.15 9.39
C GLU A 855 5.69 -16.54 10.87
N VAL A 856 6.24 -15.74 11.80
CA VAL A 856 6.16 -16.08 13.23
C VAL A 856 4.71 -16.14 13.73
N ALA A 857 4.43 -17.04 14.67
CA ALA A 857 3.10 -17.27 15.22
C ALA A 857 2.36 -16.00 15.69
N PRO A 858 2.97 -15.04 16.42
CA PRO A 858 2.23 -13.86 16.86
C PRO A 858 1.80 -12.95 15.69
N ILE A 859 2.63 -12.77 14.64
CA ILE A 859 2.21 -12.07 13.40
C ILE A 859 1.01 -12.81 12.77
N ARG A 860 1.10 -14.14 12.68
CA ARG A 860 0.04 -14.97 12.12
C ARG A 860 -1.26 -14.82 12.90
N TYR A 861 -1.20 -14.68 14.23
CA TYR A 861 -2.37 -14.44 15.07
C TYR A 861 -2.92 -13.03 14.93
N ALA A 862 -2.08 -11.99 14.89
CA ALA A 862 -2.51 -10.60 14.72
C ALA A 862 -3.32 -10.45 13.41
N ARG A 863 -2.75 -10.95 12.30
CA ARG A 863 -3.42 -10.92 10.98
C ARG A 863 -4.66 -11.82 10.89
N LEU A 864 -4.81 -12.81 11.77
CA LEU A 864 -6.05 -13.59 11.89
C LEU A 864 -7.13 -12.83 12.67
N ALA A 865 -6.74 -12.07 13.70
CA ALA A 865 -7.65 -11.24 14.49
C ALA A 865 -8.18 -10.05 13.68
N SER A 866 -7.29 -9.29 13.02
CA SER A 866 -7.68 -8.16 12.15
C SER A 866 -8.62 -8.59 11.01
N ALA A 867 -8.28 -9.68 10.32
CA ALA A 867 -9.11 -10.23 9.25
C ALA A 867 -10.46 -10.75 9.75
N GLN A 868 -10.52 -11.33 10.96
CA GLN A 868 -11.77 -11.77 11.56
C GLN A 868 -12.69 -10.59 11.92
N MET A 869 -12.12 -9.51 12.46
CA MET A 869 -12.85 -8.29 12.80
C MET A 869 -13.33 -7.55 11.54
N LEU A 870 -12.54 -7.54 10.46
CA LEU A 870 -12.99 -7.04 9.15
C LEU A 870 -14.18 -7.84 8.57
N GLU A 871 -14.23 -9.17 8.74
CA GLU A 871 -15.39 -9.97 8.34
C GLU A 871 -16.64 -9.69 9.21
N ILE A 872 -16.48 -9.27 10.47
CA ILE A 872 -17.59 -8.80 11.31
C ILE A 872 -18.13 -7.47 10.74
N MET A 873 -17.26 -6.49 10.48
CA MET A 873 -17.64 -5.17 9.95
C MET A 873 -18.32 -5.22 8.58
N LYS A 874 -17.96 -6.17 7.70
CA LYS A 874 -18.63 -6.32 6.39
C LYS A 874 -20.15 -6.55 6.47
N THR A 875 -20.64 -6.99 7.63
CA THR A 875 -22.06 -7.28 7.88
C THR A 875 -22.85 -6.05 8.27
N GLU A 876 -22.15 -5.03 8.74
CA GLU A 876 -22.66 -3.68 8.87
C GLU A 876 -22.62 -3.08 7.45
N GLY A 877 -23.79 -2.97 6.82
CA GLY A 877 -23.98 -1.91 5.83
C GLY A 877 -23.62 -0.57 6.48
N PRO A 878 -23.16 0.45 5.74
CA PRO A 878 -22.59 1.66 6.33
C PRO A 878 -23.57 2.33 7.29
N GLN A 879 -23.41 2.04 8.59
CA GLN A 879 -24.10 2.69 9.70
C GLN A 879 -23.25 3.86 10.18
N LEU A 880 -22.98 4.79 9.26
CA LEU A 880 -23.15 6.18 9.66
C LEU A 880 -24.63 6.35 10.03
N PRO A 881 -24.96 6.93 11.20
CA PRO A 881 -26.32 7.37 11.46
C PRO A 881 -26.82 8.19 10.26
N LYS A 882 -28.10 8.06 9.90
CA LYS A 882 -28.68 8.85 8.80
C LYS A 882 -28.83 10.32 9.20
N LEU A 883 -27.71 11.04 9.26
CA LEU A 883 -27.61 12.50 9.37
C LEU A 883 -27.99 13.18 8.02
N HIS A 884 -29.13 12.76 7.47
CA HIS A 884 -29.74 13.36 6.29
C HIS A 884 -30.46 14.66 6.65
N LYS A 885 -29.66 15.68 6.93
CA LYS A 885 -29.88 17.10 6.60
C LYS A 885 -28.58 17.87 6.83
N ASN A 886 -28.04 17.85 8.06
CA ASN A 886 -26.81 18.57 8.41
C ASN A 886 -25.55 17.98 7.75
N GLY A 887 -25.54 16.68 7.40
CA GLY A 887 -24.41 16.05 6.72
C GLY A 887 -24.11 16.59 5.31
N SER A 888 -25.07 17.28 4.67
CA SER A 888 -24.79 18.00 3.41
C SER A 888 -23.99 19.27 3.68
N GLU A 889 -24.39 20.02 4.70
CA GLU A 889 -23.79 21.30 5.08
C GLU A 889 -22.36 21.12 5.63
N TRP A 890 -22.12 20.09 6.45
CA TRP A 890 -20.78 19.74 6.91
C TRP A 890 -19.89 19.19 5.80
N LYS A 891 -20.46 18.48 4.82
CA LYS A 891 -19.73 18.03 3.64
C LYS A 891 -19.36 19.20 2.74
N GLU A 892 -20.26 20.16 2.54
CA GLU A 892 -20.03 21.36 1.75
C GLU A 892 -19.02 22.30 2.43
N LYS A 893 -19.09 22.48 3.75
CA LYS A 893 -18.06 23.17 4.55
C LYS A 893 -16.70 22.47 4.45
N ALA A 894 -16.65 21.13 4.51
CA ALA A 894 -15.41 20.37 4.35
C ALA A 894 -14.85 20.44 2.91
N GLU A 895 -15.70 20.35 1.89
CA GLU A 895 -15.30 20.50 0.48
C GLU A 895 -14.81 21.92 0.18
N ASN A 896 -15.43 22.96 0.77
CA ASN A 896 -14.96 24.35 0.67
C ASN A 896 -13.64 24.57 1.41
N LEU A 897 -13.49 24.08 2.65
CA LEU A 897 -12.23 24.13 3.39
C LEU A 897 -11.11 23.36 2.67
N GLU A 898 -11.39 22.24 2.00
CA GLU A 898 -10.42 21.52 1.18
C GLU A 898 -10.01 22.32 -0.07
N VAL A 899 -10.95 23.03 -0.70
CA VAL A 899 -10.67 23.92 -1.84
C VAL A 899 -9.85 25.13 -1.40
N GLU A 900 -10.19 25.79 -0.30
CA GLU A 900 -9.40 26.90 0.28
C GLU A 900 -7.98 26.42 0.63
N LEU A 901 -7.85 25.27 1.30
CA LEU A 901 -6.56 24.68 1.63
C LEU A 901 -5.71 24.40 0.38
N GLN A 902 -6.32 23.87 -0.69
CA GLN A 902 -5.64 23.65 -1.98
C GLN A 902 -5.27 24.96 -2.69
N GLN A 903 -6.05 26.03 -2.52
CA GLN A 903 -5.71 27.36 -3.04
C GLN A 903 -4.55 27.98 -2.26
N CYS A 904 -4.55 27.89 -0.93
CA CYS A 904 -3.43 28.30 -0.07
C CYS A 904 -2.14 27.56 -0.42
N TYR A 905 -2.18 26.22 -0.56
CA TYR A 905 -0.99 25.45 -0.96
C TYR A 905 -0.46 25.85 -2.35
N LYS A 906 -1.35 26.15 -3.32
CA LYS A 906 -0.94 26.65 -4.64
C LYS A 906 -0.33 28.05 -4.58
N ALA A 907 -0.85 28.93 -3.73
CA ALA A 907 -0.27 30.26 -3.51
C ALA A 907 1.12 30.15 -2.85
N GLN A 908 1.23 29.35 -1.79
CA GLN A 908 2.49 29.08 -1.08
C GLN A 908 3.55 28.47 -2.02
N SER A 909 3.17 27.50 -2.86
CA SER A 909 4.08 26.90 -3.85
C SER A 909 4.64 27.97 -4.79
N ARG A 910 3.76 28.80 -5.38
CA ARG A 910 4.16 29.88 -6.32
C ARG A 910 5.10 30.91 -5.69
N LEU A 911 4.81 31.37 -4.47
CA LEU A 911 5.66 32.33 -3.75
C LEU A 911 6.99 31.71 -3.31
N SER A 912 6.99 30.43 -2.93
CA SER A 912 8.22 29.71 -2.60
C SER A 912 9.08 29.46 -3.85
N GLU A 913 8.47 29.10 -4.97
CA GLU A 913 9.11 28.99 -6.29
C GLU A 913 9.71 30.34 -6.73
N GLN A 914 8.97 31.44 -6.57
CA GLN A 914 9.45 32.79 -6.90
C GLN A 914 10.64 33.21 -6.01
N LEU A 915 10.57 32.97 -4.70
CA LEU A 915 11.68 33.24 -3.78
C LEU A 915 12.93 32.40 -4.13
N VAL A 916 12.76 31.13 -4.49
CA VAL A 916 13.87 30.27 -4.91
C VAL A 916 14.53 30.78 -6.20
N VAL A 917 13.76 31.30 -7.16
CA VAL A 917 14.29 31.91 -8.40
C VAL A 917 15.06 33.19 -8.10
N GLU A 918 14.48 34.15 -7.38
CA GLU A 918 15.13 35.44 -7.05
C GLU A 918 16.42 35.23 -6.22
N VAL A 919 16.42 34.29 -5.27
CA VAL A 919 17.62 33.92 -4.49
C VAL A 919 18.68 33.23 -5.36
N ALA A 920 18.28 32.45 -6.37
CA ALA A 920 19.22 31.84 -7.32
C ALA A 920 19.85 32.89 -8.25
N GLU A 921 19.05 33.80 -8.81
CA GLU A 921 19.54 34.92 -9.64
C GLU A 921 20.52 35.80 -8.86
N SER A 922 20.17 36.20 -7.63
CA SER A 922 21.05 36.99 -6.76
C SER A 922 22.40 36.29 -6.48
N ARG A 923 22.41 34.95 -6.30
CA ARG A 923 23.65 34.19 -6.11
C ARG A 923 24.53 34.17 -7.36
N VAL A 924 23.95 34.00 -8.55
CA VAL A 924 24.68 33.99 -9.83
C VAL A 924 25.30 35.36 -10.10
N SER A 925 24.53 36.44 -9.95
CA SER A 925 25.04 37.81 -10.10
C SER A 925 26.16 38.09 -9.10
N LYS A 926 26.05 37.61 -7.85
CA LYS A 926 27.10 37.76 -6.84
C LYS A 926 28.40 37.06 -7.22
N SER A 927 28.33 35.83 -7.76
CA SER A 927 29.53 35.14 -8.24
C SER A 927 30.18 35.86 -9.44
N LEU A 928 29.37 36.42 -10.36
CA LEU A 928 29.87 37.11 -11.54
C LEU A 928 30.59 38.43 -11.17
N VAL A 929 30.05 39.16 -10.18
CA VAL A 929 30.69 40.36 -9.62
C VAL A 929 32.02 40.00 -8.96
N GLN A 930 32.08 38.91 -8.17
CA GLN A 930 33.33 38.46 -7.54
C GLN A 930 34.39 38.04 -8.57
N GLU A 931 34.00 37.34 -9.64
CA GLU A 931 34.90 36.98 -10.74
C GLU A 931 35.48 38.23 -11.42
N LYS A 932 34.62 39.20 -11.77
CA LYS A 932 35.06 40.49 -12.35
C LYS A 932 35.95 41.30 -11.41
N GLU A 933 35.71 41.28 -10.09
CA GLU A 933 36.59 41.92 -9.10
C GLU A 933 38.00 41.33 -9.11
N THR A 934 38.13 40.00 -9.20
CA THR A 934 39.45 39.35 -9.30
C THR A 934 40.18 39.72 -10.60
N VAL A 935 39.49 39.71 -11.74
CA VAL A 935 40.07 40.11 -13.04
C VAL A 935 40.52 41.58 -13.04
N ILE A 936 39.74 42.48 -12.43
CA ILE A 936 40.11 43.90 -12.28
C ILE A 936 41.35 44.05 -11.39
N THR A 937 41.45 43.31 -10.27
CA THR A 937 42.62 43.41 -9.39
C THR A 937 43.89 42.86 -10.04
N ASP A 938 43.80 41.77 -10.81
CA ASP A 938 44.93 41.22 -11.55
C ASP A 938 45.38 42.16 -12.69
N LEU A 939 44.45 42.74 -13.46
CA LEU A 939 44.78 43.72 -14.50
C LEU A 939 45.38 45.03 -13.94
N GLN A 940 44.90 45.51 -12.79
CA GLN A 940 45.51 46.65 -12.09
C GLN A 940 46.95 46.35 -11.65
N LYS A 941 47.21 45.11 -11.21
CA LYS A 941 48.54 44.65 -10.83
C LYS A 941 49.48 44.54 -12.04
N GLU A 942 49.01 43.99 -13.17
CA GLU A 942 49.75 43.99 -14.44
C GLU A 942 50.06 45.41 -14.92
N LEU A 943 49.08 46.33 -14.90
CA LEU A 943 49.24 47.71 -15.34
C LEU A 943 50.26 48.47 -14.47
N ASN A 944 50.24 48.25 -13.16
CA ASN A 944 51.22 48.84 -12.25
C ASN A 944 52.64 48.27 -12.48
N GLN A 945 52.77 46.98 -12.77
CA GLN A 945 54.05 46.40 -13.17
C GLN A 945 54.56 46.97 -14.49
N ALA A 946 53.70 47.09 -15.51
CA ALA A 946 54.05 47.67 -16.81
C ALA A 946 54.53 49.13 -16.69
N LYS A 947 53.88 49.94 -15.83
CA LYS A 947 54.31 51.32 -15.51
C LYS A 947 55.68 51.39 -14.83
N CYS A 948 56.10 50.36 -14.08
CA CYS A 948 57.45 50.30 -13.52
C CYS A 948 58.53 49.99 -14.56
N TYR A 949 58.18 49.30 -15.65
CA TYR A 949 59.13 49.01 -16.75
C TYR A 949 59.27 50.14 -17.76
N SER A 950 58.38 51.14 -17.76
CA SER A 950 58.40 52.26 -18.73
C SER A 950 59.32 53.44 -18.33
N HIS A 951 60.38 53.21 -17.55
CA HIS A 951 61.40 54.24 -17.28
C HIS A 951 62.40 54.35 -18.46
N PRO A 952 62.63 55.56 -19.01
CA PRO A 952 63.33 55.70 -20.28
C PRO A 952 64.86 55.59 -20.15
N HIS A 953 65.44 54.51 -20.70
CA HIS A 953 66.86 54.46 -21.06
C HIS A 953 67.04 54.83 -22.55
N PRO A 954 67.94 55.76 -22.91
CA PRO A 954 67.97 56.35 -24.24
C PRO A 954 68.80 55.52 -25.24
N HIS A 955 68.27 54.38 -25.71
CA HIS A 955 68.68 53.70 -26.96
C HIS A 955 67.77 52.49 -27.28
N LYS A 956 66.47 52.70 -27.56
CA LYS A 956 65.52 51.69 -28.09
C LYS A 956 64.17 52.33 -28.48
N THR A 957 64.12 53.04 -29.62
CA THR A 957 62.92 53.79 -30.04
C THR A 957 61.71 52.93 -30.41
N ASP A 958 61.90 51.80 -31.11
CA ASP A 958 60.78 50.94 -31.55
C ASP A 958 60.14 50.14 -30.40
N GLU A 959 60.92 49.79 -29.38
CA GLU A 959 60.47 48.95 -28.26
C GLU A 959 59.63 49.76 -27.26
N CYS A 960 60.01 51.03 -27.01
CA CYS A 960 59.20 51.97 -26.22
C CYS A 960 57.84 52.28 -26.87
N SER A 961 57.76 52.40 -28.20
CA SER A 961 56.49 52.65 -28.89
C SER A 961 55.51 51.48 -28.70
N ARG A 962 55.96 50.25 -28.91
CA ARG A 962 55.13 49.03 -28.69
C ARG A 962 54.68 48.86 -27.24
N LEU A 963 55.54 49.17 -26.27
CA LEU A 963 55.17 49.16 -24.86
C LEU A 963 54.13 50.23 -24.53
N THR A 964 54.18 51.38 -25.20
CA THR A 964 53.20 52.47 -25.02
C THR A 964 51.83 52.08 -25.58
N GLU A 965 51.79 51.51 -26.80
CA GLU A 965 50.55 50.97 -27.40
C GLU A 965 49.92 49.88 -26.52
N LEU A 966 50.72 48.94 -26.02
CA LEU A 966 50.25 47.87 -25.13
C LEU A 966 49.70 48.40 -23.80
N LEU A 967 50.32 49.46 -23.25
CA LEU A 967 49.84 50.13 -22.04
C LEU A 967 48.49 50.82 -22.27
N GLU A 968 48.30 51.45 -23.43
CA GLU A 968 47.06 52.11 -23.81
C GLU A 968 45.92 51.10 -24.05
N GLU A 969 46.21 49.98 -24.73
CA GLU A 969 45.27 48.88 -24.93
C GLU A 969 44.81 48.26 -23.59
N LYS A 970 45.76 47.96 -22.69
CA LYS A 970 45.47 47.45 -21.35
C LYS A 970 44.68 48.44 -20.49
N THR A 971 44.92 49.74 -20.66
CA THR A 971 44.17 50.79 -19.95
C THR A 971 42.72 50.86 -20.43
N LYS A 972 42.49 50.85 -21.76
CA LYS A 972 41.13 50.81 -22.35
C LYS A 972 40.35 49.54 -21.96
N ALA A 973 41.03 48.40 -21.91
CA ALA A 973 40.43 47.14 -21.45
C ALA A 973 40.02 47.20 -19.97
N LEU A 974 40.83 47.84 -19.12
CA LEU A 974 40.51 48.03 -17.69
C LEU A 974 39.32 48.96 -17.49
N GLU A 975 39.26 50.09 -18.21
CA GLU A 975 38.13 51.03 -18.16
C GLU A 975 36.80 50.37 -18.56
N LEU A 976 36.81 49.57 -19.62
CA LEU A 976 35.63 48.83 -20.08
C LEU A 976 35.17 47.78 -19.05
N LEU A 977 36.09 47.01 -18.48
CA LEU A 977 35.77 46.03 -17.43
C LEU A 977 35.28 46.68 -16.13
N MET A 978 35.77 47.87 -15.78
CA MET A 978 35.27 48.64 -14.63
C MET A 978 33.85 49.14 -14.87
N GLY A 979 33.49 49.53 -16.10
CA GLY A 979 32.11 49.84 -16.49
C GLY A 979 31.18 48.63 -16.34
N GLU A 980 31.55 47.49 -16.92
CA GLU A 980 30.78 46.23 -16.80
C GLU A 980 30.60 45.80 -15.33
N HIS A 981 31.62 45.98 -14.49
CA HIS A 981 31.53 45.66 -13.05
C HIS A 981 30.54 46.57 -12.32
N GLN A 982 30.52 47.87 -12.62
CA GLN A 982 29.55 48.80 -12.03
C GLN A 982 28.11 48.45 -12.43
N ASP A 983 27.86 48.13 -13.70
CA ASP A 983 26.54 47.70 -14.18
C ASP A 983 26.08 46.39 -13.52
N LEU A 984 26.97 45.39 -13.44
CA LEU A 984 26.68 44.11 -12.77
C LEU A 984 26.44 44.29 -11.27
N LYS A 985 27.14 45.21 -10.62
CA LYS A 985 26.94 45.54 -9.20
C LYS A 985 25.58 46.21 -8.97
N ALA A 986 25.18 47.14 -9.82
CA ALA A 986 23.84 47.73 -9.77
C ALA A 986 22.73 46.69 -9.99
N GLN A 987 22.93 45.73 -10.90
CA GLN A 987 22.01 44.59 -11.09
C GLN A 987 21.96 43.65 -9.87
N LEU A 988 23.08 43.43 -9.18
CA LEU A 988 23.15 42.65 -7.95
C LEU A 988 22.39 43.33 -6.80
N GLU A 989 22.53 44.64 -6.64
CA GLU A 989 21.80 45.40 -5.61
C GLU A 989 20.29 45.37 -5.88
N ALA A 990 19.86 45.54 -7.14
CA ALA A 990 18.46 45.46 -7.54
C ALA A 990 17.84 44.05 -7.38
N THR A 991 18.59 42.98 -7.68
CA THR A 991 18.14 41.59 -7.45
C THR A 991 18.11 41.23 -5.96
N SER A 992 19.10 41.66 -5.17
CA SER A 992 19.10 41.44 -3.73
C SER A 992 17.94 42.13 -3.03
N LEU A 993 17.53 43.33 -3.49
CA LEU A 993 16.37 44.03 -2.96
C LEU A 993 15.05 43.28 -3.29
N ARG A 994 14.91 42.75 -4.51
CA ARG A 994 13.77 41.90 -4.89
C ARG A 994 13.66 40.64 -4.03
N ALA A 995 14.78 39.93 -3.83
CA ALA A 995 14.83 38.74 -2.98
C ALA A 995 14.40 39.03 -1.52
N ASN A 996 14.92 40.12 -0.92
CA ASN A 996 14.57 40.52 0.43
C ASN A 996 13.07 40.88 0.58
N ASN A 997 12.50 41.58 -0.41
CA ASN A 997 11.07 41.90 -0.42
C ASN A 997 10.21 40.62 -0.53
N ALA A 998 10.58 39.69 -1.41
CA ALA A 998 9.89 38.41 -1.56
C ALA A 998 9.98 37.54 -0.28
N GLU A 999 11.09 37.61 0.45
CA GLU A 999 11.24 36.92 1.75
C GLU A 999 10.30 37.52 2.82
N ALA A 1000 10.19 38.85 2.89
CA ALA A 1000 9.29 39.54 3.81
C ALA A 1000 7.80 39.25 3.50
N GLU A 1001 7.41 39.22 2.23
CA GLU A 1001 6.06 38.83 1.80
C GLU A 1001 5.75 37.37 2.16
N ASN A 1002 6.70 36.45 1.94
CA ASN A 1002 6.53 35.04 2.30
C ASN A 1002 6.38 34.86 3.82
N LYS A 1003 7.21 35.54 4.62
CA LYS A 1003 7.13 35.52 6.08
C LYS A 1003 5.76 36.02 6.61
N THR A 1004 5.30 37.17 6.12
CA THR A 1004 4.00 37.74 6.55
C THR A 1004 2.81 36.89 6.12
N LEU A 1005 2.91 36.14 5.01
CA LEU A 1005 1.91 35.15 4.61
C LEU A 1005 1.92 33.90 5.49
N VAL A 1006 3.09 33.41 5.90
CA VAL A 1006 3.22 32.28 6.85
C VAL A 1006 2.60 32.65 8.20
N ASP A 1007 2.88 33.85 8.73
CA ASP A 1007 2.30 34.32 9.99
C ASP A 1007 0.77 34.43 9.92
N ARG A 1008 0.23 34.99 8.82
CA ARG A 1008 -1.22 35.07 8.56
C ARG A 1008 -1.86 33.67 8.44
N TRP A 1009 -1.18 32.73 7.80
CA TRP A 1009 -1.63 31.35 7.64
C TRP A 1009 -1.64 30.59 8.98
N MET A 1010 -0.60 30.77 9.81
CA MET A 1010 -0.55 30.20 11.17
C MET A 1010 -1.70 30.72 12.04
N LEU A 1011 -2.01 32.02 11.97
CA LEU A 1011 -3.15 32.61 12.68
C LEU A 1011 -4.50 32.03 12.19
N GLN A 1012 -4.69 31.88 10.88
CA GLN A 1012 -5.91 31.29 10.32
C GLN A 1012 -6.04 29.80 10.69
N LYS A 1013 -4.94 29.04 10.69
CA LYS A 1013 -4.94 27.62 11.10
C LYS A 1013 -5.21 27.45 12.60
N LYS A 1014 -4.78 28.38 13.44
CA LYS A 1014 -5.16 28.43 14.86
C LYS A 1014 -6.67 28.61 15.01
N GLN A 1015 -7.27 29.58 14.30
CA GLN A 1015 -8.72 29.82 14.32
C GLN A 1015 -9.52 28.63 13.78
N ASP A 1016 -9.05 27.96 12.71
CA ASP A 1016 -9.68 26.74 12.19
C ASP A 1016 -9.66 25.61 13.23
N ALA A 1017 -8.56 25.45 13.97
CA ALA A 1017 -8.42 24.44 15.02
C ALA A 1017 -9.31 24.74 16.23
N GLU A 1018 -9.46 26.01 16.61
CA GLU A 1018 -10.39 26.46 17.66
C GLU A 1018 -11.84 26.14 17.26
N ARG A 1019 -12.28 26.51 16.05
CA ARG A 1019 -13.62 26.15 15.54
C ARG A 1019 -13.85 24.64 15.44
N LEU A 1020 -12.81 23.87 15.10
CA LEU A 1020 -12.89 22.40 15.06
C LEU A 1020 -13.04 21.80 16.47
N ASN A 1021 -12.36 22.36 17.47
CA ASN A 1021 -12.50 21.95 18.86
C ASN A 1021 -13.89 22.30 19.42
N GLU A 1022 -14.42 23.50 19.12
CA GLU A 1022 -15.81 23.88 19.45
C GLU A 1022 -16.82 22.93 18.79
N ALA A 1023 -16.65 22.62 17.51
CA ALA A 1023 -17.51 21.68 16.79
C ALA A 1023 -17.44 20.25 17.37
N ASN A 1024 -16.26 19.80 17.79
CA ASN A 1024 -16.08 18.51 18.46
C ASN A 1024 -16.73 18.50 19.85
N ALA A 1025 -16.59 19.57 20.64
CA ALA A 1025 -17.25 19.69 21.94
C ALA A 1025 -18.78 19.64 21.79
N PHE A 1026 -19.34 20.31 20.78
CA PHE A 1026 -20.77 20.26 20.46
C PHE A 1026 -21.21 18.87 19.93
N TYR A 1027 -20.31 18.15 19.25
CA TYR A 1027 -20.57 16.78 18.78
C TYR A 1027 -20.59 15.77 19.93
N GLU A 1028 -19.70 15.92 20.92
CA GLU A 1028 -19.70 15.10 22.14
C GLU A 1028 -20.92 15.41 23.04
N ASP A 1029 -21.29 16.68 23.25
CA ASP A 1029 -22.53 17.06 23.95
C ASP A 1029 -23.78 16.49 23.24
N MET A 1030 -23.82 16.52 21.90
CA MET A 1030 -24.88 15.86 21.12
C MET A 1030 -24.84 14.33 21.26
N LEU A 1031 -23.66 13.71 21.28
CA LEU A 1031 -23.52 12.26 21.52
C LEU A 1031 -23.99 11.88 22.93
N ASP A 1032 -23.68 12.69 23.95
CA ASP A 1032 -24.11 12.46 25.32
C ASP A 1032 -25.62 12.67 25.50
N LYS A 1033 -26.23 13.65 24.82
CA LYS A 1033 -27.69 13.79 24.72
C LYS A 1033 -28.34 12.60 24.01
N VAL A 1034 -27.69 12.01 22.99
CA VAL A 1034 -28.18 10.79 22.32
C VAL A 1034 -27.98 9.52 23.17
N LYS A 1035 -26.89 9.44 23.97
CA LYS A 1035 -26.71 8.40 24.99
C LYS A 1035 -27.78 8.52 26.07
N ALA A 1036 -28.02 9.72 26.59
CA ALA A 1036 -29.06 10.01 27.59
C ALA A 1036 -30.45 9.62 27.07
N ALA A 1037 -30.83 10.04 25.86
CA ALA A 1037 -32.11 9.64 25.24
C ALA A 1037 -32.20 8.12 24.97
N SER A 1038 -31.08 7.44 24.68
CA SER A 1038 -31.05 5.98 24.55
C SER A 1038 -31.21 5.28 25.90
N ILE A 1039 -30.58 5.80 26.96
CA ILE A 1039 -30.68 5.30 28.34
C ILE A 1039 -32.08 5.56 28.89
N GLU A 1040 -32.67 6.73 28.65
CA GLU A 1040 -34.05 7.06 29.03
C GLU A 1040 -35.05 6.14 28.30
N LYS A 1041 -34.81 5.84 27.02
CA LYS A 1041 -35.61 4.86 26.27
C LYS A 1041 -35.44 3.43 26.78
N LEU A 1042 -34.23 3.05 27.23
CA LEU A 1042 -33.97 1.77 27.88
C LEU A 1042 -34.66 1.68 29.25
N ALA A 1043 -34.63 2.77 30.03
CA ALA A 1043 -35.28 2.89 31.32
C ALA A 1043 -36.81 2.83 31.17
N ARG A 1044 -37.40 3.57 30.21
CA ARG A 1044 -38.83 3.45 29.90
C ARG A 1044 -39.22 2.04 29.44
N GLN A 1045 -38.36 1.35 28.68
CA GLN A 1045 -38.59 -0.06 28.30
C GLN A 1045 -38.46 -1.04 29.48
N GLN A 1046 -37.61 -0.75 30.47
CA GLN A 1046 -37.52 -1.54 31.70
C GLN A 1046 -38.70 -1.26 32.64
N VAL A 1047 -39.16 0.00 32.75
CA VAL A 1047 -40.36 0.36 33.51
C VAL A 1047 -41.61 -0.24 32.89
N ASP A 1048 -41.81 -0.14 31.56
CA ASP A 1048 -42.89 -0.84 30.84
C ASP A 1048 -42.83 -2.37 31.05
N GLY A 1049 -41.64 -2.94 31.15
CA GLY A 1049 -41.43 -4.37 31.41
C GLY A 1049 -41.79 -4.77 32.84
N VAL A 1050 -41.50 -3.93 33.82
CA VAL A 1050 -41.84 -4.14 35.24
C VAL A 1050 -43.33 -3.93 35.49
N VAL A 1051 -43.94 -2.90 34.89
CA VAL A 1051 -45.39 -2.63 35.02
C VAL A 1051 -46.22 -3.81 34.48
N ARG A 1052 -45.86 -4.35 33.31
CA ARG A 1052 -46.55 -5.54 32.76
C ARG A 1052 -46.34 -6.79 33.60
N GLN A 1053 -45.17 -6.95 34.23
CA GLN A 1053 -44.95 -8.05 35.19
C GLN A 1053 -45.73 -7.89 36.50
N SER A 1054 -46.10 -6.67 36.89
CA SER A 1054 -47.03 -6.46 38.02
C SER A 1054 -48.50 -6.65 37.64
N GLU A 1055 -48.88 -6.40 36.39
CA GLU A 1055 -50.25 -6.64 35.89
C GLU A 1055 -50.53 -8.15 35.72
N ASP A 1056 -49.62 -8.90 35.10
CA ASP A 1056 -49.70 -10.37 34.97
C ASP A 1056 -49.67 -11.12 36.32
N GLY A 1057 -49.28 -10.43 37.41
CA GLY A 1057 -49.27 -10.97 38.78
C GLY A 1057 -50.58 -10.79 39.55
N ALA A 1058 -51.51 -9.96 39.07
CA ALA A 1058 -52.73 -9.61 39.78
C ALA A 1058 -53.89 -10.62 39.56
N GLU A 1059 -53.88 -11.38 38.47
CA GLU A 1059 -54.99 -12.29 38.11
C GLU A 1059 -55.00 -13.63 38.89
N PHE A 1060 -54.04 -13.87 39.80
CA PHE A 1060 -53.92 -15.12 40.57
C PHE A 1060 -54.40 -15.05 42.04
N TYR A 1061 -55.00 -13.95 42.49
CA TYR A 1061 -55.52 -13.78 43.86
C TYR A 1061 -57.01 -13.38 43.90
N ALA A 1062 -57.89 -14.22 43.34
CA ALA A 1062 -59.34 -13.93 43.32
C ALA A 1062 -60.28 -15.15 43.42
N VAL A 1063 -59.88 -16.28 44.04
CA VAL A 1063 -60.83 -17.32 44.49
C VAL A 1063 -60.38 -17.95 45.81
N PHE A 1064 -60.87 -17.42 46.94
CA PHE A 1064 -61.31 -18.15 48.14
C PHE A 1064 -61.92 -17.14 49.13
N HIS A 1065 -63.24 -16.96 49.03
CA HIS A 1065 -64.08 -16.23 50.02
C HIS A 1065 -64.49 -17.19 51.16
N PRO A 1066 -64.77 -16.68 52.37
CA PRO A 1066 -66.01 -15.92 52.64
C PRO A 1066 -65.94 -14.41 52.40
#